data_AF-A0A3D5ZQ60-F1
#
_entry.id   AF-A0A3D5ZQ60-F1
#
_cell.length_a   1.000
_cell.length_b   1.000
_cell.length_c   1.000
_cell.angle_alpha   90.00
_cell.angle_beta   90.00
_cell.angle_gamma   90.00
#
_symmetry.space_group_name_H-M   'P 1'
#
loop_
_entity.id
_entity.type
_entity.pdbx_description
1 polymer ?
#
loop_
_entity_poly.entity_id
_entity_poly.type
_entity_poly.pdbx_seq_one_letter_code
_entity_poly.pdbx_strand_id
1 'polypeptide(L)'
;MKKTRFLTALILVIISVFCLSACFVGGSKTTKITIDGVEYEAEVGSLLTEPQAPEKASTAQYEYTFDGWYKEGTDEKWNFSEDKITENLSLVSKFTETLREYQVKIGSNPIFTAAYGSKLVKPEDPVKEDAYREYEFAGWFKDPQLITEWNFETDVVTGTTVLYAKFNSIDKSFNVTINGGNPQSYVLGSLIQKPEDPEAPADLKFTHVFDKWVVKETNKEWNFDTDRVQSDMELVATYKYMFRINVLPEKTTLLGKDYNIYSITAEQYAAMTAEIKTAEGTAVEYASMKDGVIYLPITSGEYTFTVTVAGVTAKGSFTADNADSYSVYVNQPVTIGGKSGDLPSWAGNSWNTTGDTLNMWSHAYIYIGNGERTDKVYIEADIHFPQAALGAMVGIMPACENISLEGNGGKKLTFSVSFGNNLYSQILGGWGGDKVEVKATNVAASNTDYKLGVLRYGNVYFVFVDGELKLTYKTNEFEASGFGFACVNPNGGLSPTDPFVAKNIRYITDGKTLDEFAGDFLGTATINRDSSVVTLTQNDKEVEGSSVLASSPVYLTFTAPEGKVISGYAVSCNSGAVKVYDNENGIYFYPEKGKVYNVSVALADKVEAVLTLNLKPYAIKLNDTEYKLNDFDINKNNVKLTVLDVTTGTVTAVTPEDLAPTVNVTGGKYIITAKYLDNVTETSVIVSEKSASVDIYLSDAYMGGWVTGGGYTAKSYNGSGENASSGVNWKLYEGMRDTVSMSNYTFVYYKGLYGTTYYSEAYFDTDLPNYRLNTSNKFTGIMIASKHVNLDGGGTGTNDKMKIFAGIYGKSVVLTSTNGWSASNTVTIANYSDVLGETLPERVKLGVLRDGTAYYFFVNDVFVTKKTISLITNACGVGVANLETQSTIYKFNASTNAELIAALKSQATEQSGQIDLYVIAGQSNASGYTVYDNDTMLARNETLVYGNNNVLYAGRAQFTNGNSVGSNEYGWGLARVGQGAGNDKMSAEAAMSTVLSSYYNKESGKVAGIIKFAHGGTALLNNLGGENAVGGNWVPPSYAKAKGYNYENNSLTGRLYRDLLTQVTKRVNELKADGYTEINIKGVWWMQGESDKGSPNEYKVALEYLISDMRKDLGTITNEDLSNLPFIIGEISRTSGSADVGTVNTNNAFIAMQDEYANTHENVYINKIGHLDINKLVNGNNVAVGTDSWHWNQGDMVTIGQDVGRIILEKILKVKA
;
A
#
# COMPACT_ATOMS: atom_id res chain seq x y z
N MET A 1 -8.16 -87.17 51.13
CA MET A 1 -8.72 -87.75 49.88
C MET A 1 -9.81 -86.83 49.36
N LYS A 2 -10.03 -86.56 48.07
CA LYS A 2 -9.26 -86.78 46.82
C LYS A 2 -9.42 -85.45 46.03
N LYS A 3 -8.33 -84.76 45.67
CA LYS A 3 -7.72 -84.69 44.32
C LYS A 3 -8.66 -84.05 43.26
N THR A 4 -8.20 -83.16 42.37
CA THR A 4 -6.85 -82.89 41.80
C THR A 4 -6.83 -81.44 41.27
N ARG A 5 -5.73 -80.71 41.03
CA ARG A 5 -4.30 -81.00 40.76
C ARG A 5 -3.42 -80.01 41.56
N PHE A 6 -2.21 -80.31 42.06
CA PHE A 6 -1.13 -81.11 41.45
C PHE A 6 -0.45 -82.21 42.34
N LEU A 7 0.83 -82.07 42.79
CA LEU A 7 1.81 -83.17 42.73
C LEU A 7 2.94 -83.24 43.82
N THR A 8 3.48 -84.46 44.03
CA THR A 8 4.85 -84.91 44.46
C THR A 8 5.68 -84.32 45.65
N ALA A 9 5.98 -85.20 46.64
CA ALA A 9 7.28 -85.46 47.36
C ALA A 9 7.84 -84.59 48.56
N LEU A 10 8.83 -84.99 49.41
CA LEU A 10 9.20 -86.29 50.10
C LEU A 10 10.45 -86.21 51.09
N ILE A 11 10.42 -86.88 52.27
CA ILE A 11 11.57 -87.42 53.14
C ILE A 11 12.42 -86.47 54.10
N LEU A 12 13.38 -87.04 54.90
CA LEU A 12 14.03 -86.60 56.20
C LEU A 12 15.53 -86.08 56.06
N VAL A 13 16.56 -86.09 56.98
CA VAL A 13 17.01 -86.79 58.25
C VAL A 13 18.35 -86.13 58.83
N ILE A 14 19.12 -86.58 59.85
CA ILE A 14 19.02 -86.48 61.36
C ILE A 14 20.42 -86.55 62.13
N ILE A 15 20.51 -86.17 63.44
CA ILE A 15 21.51 -86.53 64.54
C ILE A 15 22.95 -85.89 64.70
N SER A 16 23.35 -85.51 65.95
CA SER A 16 24.73 -85.33 66.58
C SER A 16 24.65 -84.64 67.99
N VAL A 17 25.62 -84.54 68.94
CA VAL A 17 26.78 -85.35 69.48
C VAL A 17 27.24 -84.81 70.90
N PHE A 18 28.25 -85.38 71.62
CA PHE A 18 28.57 -85.23 73.10
C PHE A 18 30.12 -85.28 73.41
N CYS A 19 30.77 -85.02 74.59
CA CYS A 19 30.42 -84.55 75.98
C CYS A 19 31.60 -83.85 76.82
N LEU A 20 32.21 -84.46 77.88
CA LEU A 20 32.95 -83.80 79.01
C LEU A 20 34.18 -84.61 79.62
N SER A 21 34.70 -84.26 80.83
CA SER A 21 35.80 -84.90 81.63
C SER A 21 35.43 -85.14 83.13
N ALA A 22 36.18 -85.91 83.95
CA ALA A 22 35.59 -86.70 85.09
C ALA A 22 36.33 -86.82 86.48
N CYS A 23 35.64 -87.52 87.43
CA CYS A 23 36.05 -88.12 88.74
C CYS A 23 36.16 -87.20 89.99
N PHE A 24 36.04 -87.61 91.28
CA PHE A 24 35.37 -88.70 92.09
C PHE A 24 35.58 -88.30 93.62
N VAL A 25 35.20 -88.87 94.79
CA VAL A 25 34.61 -90.08 95.48
C VAL A 25 33.91 -89.54 96.79
N GLY A 26 33.08 -90.12 97.68
CA GLY A 26 32.54 -91.46 98.07
C GLY A 26 33.18 -91.99 99.39
N GLY A 27 32.51 -92.51 100.44
CA GLY A 27 31.08 -92.78 100.78
C GLY A 27 30.91 -93.23 102.27
N SER A 28 29.71 -93.67 102.74
CA SER A 28 29.42 -94.05 104.17
C SER A 28 28.30 -95.13 104.34
N LYS A 29 27.86 -95.47 105.57
CA LYS A 29 26.81 -96.49 105.91
C LYS A 29 26.09 -96.26 107.27
N THR A 30 24.75 -96.49 107.32
CA THR A 30 23.83 -96.15 108.44
C THR A 30 22.59 -97.11 108.48
N THR A 31 21.36 -96.76 108.88
CA THR A 31 20.10 -97.51 108.50
C THR A 31 19.01 -96.56 107.99
N LYS A 32 17.94 -97.07 107.35
CA LYS A 32 16.91 -96.23 106.67
C LYS A 32 15.55 -96.12 107.38
N ILE A 33 14.89 -94.98 107.20
CA ILE A 33 13.50 -94.64 107.57
C ILE A 33 12.80 -94.01 106.37
N THR A 34 11.51 -94.21 106.20
CA THR A 34 10.68 -93.58 105.15
C THR A 34 9.49 -92.84 105.76
N ILE A 35 9.19 -91.62 105.29
CA ILE A 35 7.98 -90.86 105.67
C ILE A 35 7.37 -90.25 104.40
N ASP A 36 6.11 -90.57 104.10
CA ASP A 36 5.41 -90.22 102.84
C ASP A 36 6.30 -90.41 101.59
N GLY A 37 7.04 -91.53 101.56
CA GLY A 37 7.96 -91.91 100.48
C GLY A 37 9.37 -91.28 100.52
N VAL A 38 9.68 -90.39 101.48
CA VAL A 38 11.00 -89.76 101.63
C VAL A 38 11.91 -90.62 102.51
N GLU A 39 13.01 -91.12 101.95
CA GLU A 39 14.04 -91.85 102.71
C GLU A 39 14.96 -90.92 103.51
N TYR A 40 15.19 -91.27 104.77
CA TYR A 40 16.17 -90.68 105.69
C TYR A 40 17.11 -91.77 106.19
N GLU A 41 18.39 -91.46 106.42
CA GLU A 41 19.27 -92.35 107.18
C GLU A 41 19.32 -91.93 108.66
N ALA A 42 19.07 -92.90 109.54
CA ALA A 42 19.01 -92.72 111.00
C ALA A 42 19.94 -93.72 111.70
N GLU A 43 20.35 -93.39 112.93
CA GLU A 43 21.18 -94.26 113.76
C GLU A 43 20.31 -95.25 114.56
N VAL A 44 20.66 -96.53 114.52
CA VAL A 44 19.86 -97.62 115.11
C VAL A 44 19.75 -97.44 116.63
N GLY A 45 18.52 -97.45 117.15
CA GLY A 45 18.20 -97.27 118.57
C GLY A 45 17.70 -95.87 118.95
N SER A 46 17.68 -94.92 118.00
CA SER A 46 17.18 -93.55 118.22
C SER A 46 15.64 -93.45 118.21
N LEU A 47 15.11 -92.32 118.71
CA LEU A 47 13.71 -91.91 118.53
C LEU A 47 13.60 -91.09 117.24
N LEU A 48 12.46 -91.21 116.54
CA LEU A 48 12.17 -90.43 115.34
C LEU A 48 11.41 -89.15 115.72
N THR A 49 11.89 -87.97 115.32
CA THR A 49 11.18 -86.70 115.54
C THR A 49 9.94 -86.61 114.65
N GLU A 50 8.82 -86.12 115.20
CA GLU A 50 7.57 -85.97 114.45
C GLU A 50 7.69 -84.95 113.30
N PRO A 51 7.36 -85.32 112.05
CA PRO A 51 7.28 -84.41 110.92
C PRO A 51 5.99 -83.58 110.98
N GLN A 52 6.08 -82.33 110.52
CA GLN A 52 4.94 -81.41 110.44
C GLN A 52 3.78 -82.02 109.64
N ALA A 53 2.56 -81.88 110.15
CA ALA A 53 1.33 -82.31 109.49
C ALA A 53 1.20 -81.74 108.06
N PRO A 54 0.93 -82.58 107.04
CA PRO A 54 0.75 -82.14 105.66
C PRO A 54 -0.66 -81.54 105.44
N GLU A 55 -0.74 -80.60 104.50
CA GLU A 55 -2.01 -80.01 104.04
C GLU A 55 -2.40 -80.59 102.66
N LYS A 56 -3.70 -80.74 102.42
CA LYS A 56 -4.24 -81.14 101.10
C LYS A 56 -5.15 -80.04 100.58
N ALA A 57 -4.75 -79.44 99.45
CA ALA A 57 -5.50 -78.35 98.83
C ALA A 57 -6.91 -78.77 98.38
N SER A 58 -7.84 -77.82 98.44
CA SER A 58 -9.19 -77.97 97.93
C SER A 58 -9.27 -77.80 96.40
N THR A 59 -10.41 -78.17 95.85
CA THR A 59 -10.72 -78.14 94.42
C THR A 59 -11.90 -77.20 94.13
N ALA A 60 -12.26 -77.03 92.85
CA ALA A 60 -13.48 -76.33 92.46
C ALA A 60 -14.77 -77.06 92.90
N GLN A 61 -14.68 -78.38 93.18
CA GLN A 61 -15.85 -79.20 93.52
C GLN A 61 -15.91 -79.52 95.03
N TYR A 62 -14.78 -79.81 95.67
CA TYR A 62 -14.69 -80.25 97.08
C TYR A 62 -13.53 -79.62 97.89
N GLU A 63 -13.69 -79.48 99.22
CA GLU A 63 -12.66 -79.08 100.21
C GLU A 63 -12.17 -80.28 101.07
N TYR A 64 -10.97 -80.22 101.66
CA TYR A 64 -10.29 -81.34 102.38
C TYR A 64 -9.64 -80.95 103.73
N THR A 65 -9.47 -81.89 104.68
CA THR A 65 -8.81 -81.69 106.01
C THR A 65 -8.02 -82.93 106.50
N PHE A 66 -6.88 -82.75 107.18
CA PHE A 66 -5.92 -83.81 107.64
C PHE A 66 -6.33 -84.52 108.95
N ASP A 67 -5.88 -85.77 109.13
CA ASP A 67 -6.13 -86.60 110.32
C ASP A 67 -4.87 -87.10 111.09
N GLY A 68 -3.81 -87.54 110.41
CA GLY A 68 -2.59 -88.01 111.10
C GLY A 68 -1.63 -88.93 110.32
N TRP A 69 -0.58 -89.36 111.02
CA TRP A 69 0.52 -90.23 110.52
C TRP A 69 0.34 -91.70 110.94
N TYR A 70 0.37 -92.62 109.98
CA TYR A 70 0.08 -94.05 110.16
C TYR A 70 1.19 -94.93 109.59
N LYS A 71 1.46 -96.11 110.19
CA LYS A 71 2.42 -97.09 109.64
C LYS A 71 1.95 -97.59 108.29
N GLU A 72 2.82 -97.53 107.28
CA GLU A 72 2.47 -97.87 105.89
C GLU A 72 1.87 -99.29 105.77
N GLY A 73 0.74 -99.39 105.07
CA GLY A 73 -0.01 -100.65 104.94
C GLY A 73 -0.95 -100.99 106.11
N THR A 74 -1.09 -100.13 107.12
CA THR A 74 -1.95 -100.37 108.30
C THR A 74 -2.81 -99.15 108.66
N ASP A 75 -3.72 -99.34 109.63
CA ASP A 75 -4.42 -98.27 110.36
C ASP A 75 -3.81 -98.00 111.76
N GLU A 76 -2.58 -98.44 112.03
CA GLU A 76 -1.85 -98.10 113.26
C GLU A 76 -1.23 -96.70 113.16
N LYS A 77 -1.66 -95.78 114.02
CA LYS A 77 -1.06 -94.43 114.15
C LYS A 77 0.30 -94.55 114.86
N TRP A 78 1.35 -93.89 114.36
CA TRP A 78 2.70 -93.96 114.93
C TRP A 78 2.90 -92.97 116.08
N ASN A 79 3.58 -93.35 117.16
CA ASN A 79 3.90 -92.45 118.27
C ASN A 79 5.39 -92.07 118.31
N PHE A 80 5.71 -90.94 117.67
CA PHE A 80 7.06 -90.36 117.63
C PHE A 80 7.70 -90.08 119.01
N SER A 81 6.92 -90.03 120.09
CA SER A 81 7.44 -89.80 121.45
C SER A 81 7.86 -91.08 122.19
N GLU A 82 7.39 -92.26 121.76
CA GLU A 82 7.61 -93.54 122.46
C GLU A 82 8.28 -94.60 121.56
N ASP A 83 7.93 -94.65 120.28
CA ASP A 83 8.39 -95.68 119.34
C ASP A 83 9.84 -95.43 118.85
N LYS A 84 10.70 -96.45 118.94
CA LYS A 84 12.13 -96.37 118.58
C LYS A 84 12.48 -97.08 117.29
N ILE A 85 13.51 -96.58 116.63
CA ILE A 85 14.08 -97.13 115.40
C ILE A 85 14.90 -98.39 115.73
N THR A 86 14.31 -99.58 115.53
CA THR A 86 15.00 -100.89 115.64
C THR A 86 15.35 -101.49 114.28
N GLU A 87 14.60 -101.15 113.23
CA GLU A 87 14.76 -101.62 111.86
C GLU A 87 14.24 -100.55 110.88
N ASN A 88 14.03 -100.90 109.61
CA ASN A 88 13.48 -99.97 108.62
C ASN A 88 11.98 -99.72 108.89
N LEU A 89 11.56 -98.46 108.82
CA LEU A 89 10.20 -98.00 109.11
C LEU A 89 9.62 -97.21 107.92
N SER A 90 8.31 -97.29 107.69
CA SER A 90 7.58 -96.42 106.74
C SER A 90 6.28 -95.85 107.34
N LEU A 91 6.03 -94.55 107.16
CA LEU A 91 4.84 -93.82 107.67
C LEU A 91 4.14 -93.00 106.57
N VAL A 92 2.80 -92.82 106.65
CA VAL A 92 1.95 -92.16 105.62
C VAL A 92 0.78 -91.32 106.19
N SER A 93 0.18 -90.43 105.38
CA SER A 93 -0.85 -89.42 105.76
C SER A 93 -2.32 -89.68 105.29
N LYS A 94 -3.35 -89.11 105.95
CA LYS A 94 -4.81 -89.29 105.66
C LYS A 94 -5.71 -88.02 105.81
N PHE A 95 -6.85 -87.96 105.08
CA PHE A 95 -7.75 -86.77 104.92
C PHE A 95 -9.27 -87.09 104.68
N THR A 96 -10.19 -86.11 104.85
CA THR A 96 -11.68 -86.16 104.65
C THR A 96 -12.22 -85.05 103.69
N GLU A 97 -13.44 -85.10 103.08
CA GLU A 97 -13.92 -84.17 102.00
C GLU A 97 -15.41 -83.66 102.02
N THR A 98 -15.76 -82.52 101.35
CA THR A 98 -17.15 -81.92 101.23
C THR A 98 -17.37 -80.91 100.05
N LEU A 99 -18.59 -80.77 99.47
CA LEU A 99 -18.97 -80.05 98.20
C LEU A 99 -19.22 -78.51 98.32
N ARG A 100 -19.17 -77.73 97.22
CA ARG A 100 -19.20 -76.23 97.17
C ARG A 100 -20.33 -75.56 96.34
N GLU A 101 -20.61 -74.27 96.62
CA GLU A 101 -21.52 -73.35 95.88
C GLU A 101 -20.83 -72.04 95.43
N TYR A 102 -21.44 -71.28 94.52
CA TYR A 102 -20.86 -70.07 93.87
C TYR A 102 -21.83 -68.88 93.74
N GLN A 103 -21.32 -67.68 93.41
CA GLN A 103 -22.13 -66.46 93.21
C GLN A 103 -22.32 -66.07 91.73
N VAL A 104 -23.43 -65.40 91.41
CA VAL A 104 -23.86 -65.09 90.05
C VAL A 104 -24.40 -63.66 89.96
N LYS A 105 -24.02 -62.92 88.92
CA LYS A 105 -24.56 -61.59 88.57
C LYS A 105 -24.87 -61.48 87.08
N ILE A 106 -25.98 -60.84 86.71
CA ILE A 106 -26.36 -60.62 85.31
C ILE A 106 -26.56 -59.13 85.07
N GLY A 107 -25.64 -58.49 84.34
CA GLY A 107 -25.67 -57.06 84.05
C GLY A 107 -25.70 -56.19 85.30
N SER A 108 -26.69 -55.30 85.36
CA SER A 108 -26.94 -54.41 86.50
C SER A 108 -27.75 -55.06 87.63
N ASN A 109 -28.23 -56.30 87.46
CA ASN A 109 -29.07 -56.97 88.46
C ASN A 109 -28.29 -57.36 89.73
N PRO A 110 -28.97 -57.62 90.86
CA PRO A 110 -28.34 -58.07 92.11
C PRO A 110 -27.59 -59.40 91.96
N ILE A 111 -26.70 -59.68 92.93
CA ILE A 111 -25.92 -60.92 93.01
C ILE A 111 -26.71 -61.96 93.82
N PHE A 112 -26.70 -63.22 93.38
CA PHE A 112 -27.30 -64.37 94.09
C PHE A 112 -26.35 -65.57 94.12
N THR A 113 -26.67 -66.62 94.87
CA THR A 113 -25.89 -67.88 94.91
C THR A 113 -26.53 -69.00 94.10
N ALA A 114 -25.70 -69.91 93.60
CA ALA A 114 -26.10 -71.09 92.84
C ALA A 114 -25.08 -72.24 93.04
N ALA A 115 -25.56 -73.47 93.21
CA ALA A 115 -24.71 -74.64 93.40
C ALA A 115 -23.94 -75.03 92.12
N TYR A 116 -22.75 -75.63 92.28
CA TYR A 116 -21.91 -76.06 91.16
C TYR A 116 -22.66 -77.04 90.23
N GLY A 117 -22.80 -76.67 88.96
CA GLY A 117 -23.49 -77.46 87.92
C GLY A 117 -24.93 -77.03 87.59
N SER A 118 -25.45 -75.94 88.17
CA SER A 118 -26.82 -75.44 87.93
C SER A 118 -26.93 -74.43 86.76
N LYS A 119 -28.11 -74.29 86.13
CA LYS A 119 -28.37 -73.35 85.01
C LYS A 119 -28.93 -71.99 85.48
N LEU A 120 -28.89 -70.99 84.59
CA LEU A 120 -29.39 -69.62 84.80
C LEU A 120 -30.58 -69.27 83.89
N VAL A 121 -31.32 -68.22 84.22
CA VAL A 121 -32.47 -67.70 83.43
C VAL A 121 -32.14 -66.34 82.81
N LYS A 122 -32.57 -66.10 81.55
CA LYS A 122 -32.30 -64.85 80.81
C LYS A 122 -33.17 -63.67 81.30
N PRO A 123 -32.61 -62.45 81.47
CA PRO A 123 -33.39 -61.22 81.65
C PRO A 123 -33.86 -60.59 80.32
N GLU A 124 -34.60 -59.48 80.42
CA GLU A 124 -34.93 -58.59 79.30
C GLU A 124 -33.70 -57.82 78.76
N ASP A 125 -33.85 -57.21 77.58
CA ASP A 125 -32.76 -56.59 76.82
C ASP A 125 -32.78 -55.03 76.92
N PRO A 126 -31.62 -54.36 77.12
CA PRO A 126 -31.53 -52.92 77.42
C PRO A 126 -31.45 -51.98 76.21
N VAL A 127 -31.64 -50.67 76.44
CA VAL A 127 -31.69 -49.58 75.42
C VAL A 127 -30.71 -48.44 75.78
N LYS A 128 -30.28 -47.62 74.80
CA LYS A 128 -29.32 -46.50 74.96
C LYS A 128 -29.56 -45.36 73.93
N GLU A 129 -29.42 -44.10 74.35
CA GLU A 129 -29.50 -42.89 73.49
C GLU A 129 -28.19 -42.06 73.55
N ASP A 130 -27.97 -41.19 72.56
CA ASP A 130 -26.88 -40.18 72.49
C ASP A 130 -27.26 -39.01 71.54
N ALA A 131 -26.61 -37.86 71.67
CA ALA A 131 -26.91 -36.68 70.84
C ALA A 131 -26.29 -36.71 69.43
N TYR A 132 -25.11 -37.34 69.29
CA TYR A 132 -24.30 -37.36 68.07
C TYR A 132 -24.43 -38.69 67.32
N ARG A 133 -24.80 -39.77 68.03
CA ARG A 133 -24.92 -41.13 67.49
C ARG A 133 -26.23 -41.83 67.86
N GLU A 134 -26.61 -42.81 67.06
CA GLU A 134 -27.72 -43.74 67.35
C GLU A 134 -27.15 -45.13 67.72
N TYR A 135 -27.88 -45.94 68.51
CA TYR A 135 -27.38 -47.20 69.08
C TYR A 135 -28.41 -48.36 69.06
N GLU A 136 -27.93 -49.60 68.89
CA GLU A 136 -28.74 -50.85 68.84
C GLU A 136 -28.13 -51.95 69.74
N PHE A 137 -28.94 -52.77 70.43
CA PHE A 137 -28.49 -53.83 71.37
C PHE A 137 -28.16 -55.17 70.68
N ALA A 138 -27.16 -55.90 71.20
CA ALA A 138 -26.54 -57.05 70.52
C ALA A 138 -26.20 -58.28 71.41
N GLY A 139 -26.76 -58.43 72.62
CA GLY A 139 -26.68 -59.68 73.40
C GLY A 139 -25.93 -59.62 74.75
N TRP A 140 -25.85 -60.77 75.42
CA TRP A 140 -25.32 -60.94 76.79
C TRP A 140 -24.07 -61.84 76.84
N PHE A 141 -22.97 -61.33 77.40
CA PHE A 141 -21.63 -61.92 77.27
C PHE A 141 -21.01 -62.28 78.63
N LYS A 142 -20.22 -63.37 78.68
CA LYS A 142 -19.51 -63.92 79.87
C LYS A 142 -18.35 -63.05 80.35
N ASP A 143 -17.89 -62.16 79.49
CA ASP A 143 -16.72 -61.31 79.71
C ASP A 143 -17.06 -59.83 79.48
N PRO A 144 -16.40 -58.89 80.20
CA PRO A 144 -16.62 -57.46 80.02
C PRO A 144 -16.06 -56.92 78.68
N GLN A 145 -15.38 -57.76 77.90
CA GLN A 145 -14.86 -57.44 76.56
C GLN A 145 -15.91 -57.71 75.46
N LEU A 146 -17.03 -58.35 75.83
CA LEU A 146 -18.18 -58.64 74.98
C LEU A 146 -17.81 -59.56 73.80
N ILE A 147 -17.00 -60.59 74.09
CA ILE A 147 -16.48 -61.57 73.12
C ILE A 147 -17.26 -62.88 73.18
N THR A 148 -17.38 -63.48 74.37
CA THR A 148 -17.98 -64.81 74.58
C THR A 148 -19.43 -64.67 75.02
N GLU A 149 -20.41 -65.08 74.19
CA GLU A 149 -21.83 -64.99 74.57
C GLU A 149 -22.20 -66.02 75.66
N TRP A 150 -23.13 -65.71 76.57
CA TRP A 150 -23.69 -66.68 77.52
C TRP A 150 -24.98 -67.27 76.98
N ASN A 151 -24.99 -68.58 76.77
CA ASN A 151 -26.17 -69.31 76.32
C ASN A 151 -26.91 -69.92 77.50
N PHE A 152 -27.98 -69.24 77.94
CA PHE A 152 -28.83 -69.63 79.07
C PHE A 152 -29.44 -71.04 78.94
N GLU A 153 -29.60 -71.57 77.72
CA GLU A 153 -30.12 -72.93 77.51
C GLU A 153 -29.07 -74.03 77.67
N THR A 154 -27.77 -73.72 77.57
CA THR A 154 -26.70 -74.74 77.62
C THR A 154 -25.70 -74.58 78.74
N ASP A 155 -25.40 -73.35 79.17
CA ASP A 155 -24.36 -73.04 80.15
C ASP A 155 -24.80 -73.29 81.61
N VAL A 156 -23.84 -73.69 82.44
CA VAL A 156 -24.02 -73.98 83.88
C VAL A 156 -22.97 -73.26 84.73
N VAL A 157 -23.33 -72.98 85.97
CA VAL A 157 -22.48 -72.34 86.99
C VAL A 157 -21.42 -73.32 87.46
N THR A 158 -20.21 -73.23 86.90
CA THR A 158 -19.02 -73.99 87.36
C THR A 158 -18.07 -73.15 88.23
N GLY A 159 -18.53 -71.98 88.67
CA GLY A 159 -17.74 -70.96 89.36
C GLY A 159 -18.50 -69.64 89.45
N THR A 160 -17.92 -68.63 90.12
CA THR A 160 -18.54 -67.30 90.22
C THR A 160 -18.68 -66.67 88.83
N THR A 161 -19.90 -66.27 88.46
CA THR A 161 -20.30 -65.93 87.08
C THR A 161 -20.82 -64.49 86.97
N VAL A 162 -20.39 -63.72 85.97
CA VAL A 162 -20.85 -62.33 85.73
C VAL A 162 -21.11 -62.10 84.24
N LEU A 163 -22.27 -61.53 83.88
CA LEU A 163 -22.67 -61.28 82.48
C LEU A 163 -22.81 -59.78 82.13
N TYR A 164 -22.55 -59.41 80.87
CA TYR A 164 -22.43 -58.02 80.38
C TYR A 164 -23.18 -57.77 79.06
N ALA A 165 -23.59 -56.52 78.77
CA ALA A 165 -24.44 -56.13 77.63
C ALA A 165 -23.67 -55.41 76.49
N LYS A 166 -24.08 -55.60 75.23
CA LYS A 166 -23.40 -55.07 74.01
C LYS A 166 -24.28 -54.19 73.11
N PHE A 167 -23.70 -53.17 72.46
CA PHE A 167 -24.38 -52.26 71.52
C PHE A 167 -23.51 -51.85 70.30
N ASN A 168 -24.13 -51.47 69.17
CA ASN A 168 -23.53 -50.94 67.92
C ASN A 168 -23.90 -49.45 67.67
N SER A 169 -23.30 -48.69 66.71
CA SER A 169 -23.62 -47.25 66.50
C SER A 169 -23.31 -46.59 65.12
N ILE A 170 -23.95 -45.44 64.79
CA ILE A 170 -23.85 -44.67 63.51
C ILE A 170 -23.80 -43.12 63.73
N ASP A 171 -23.19 -42.33 62.81
CA ASP A 171 -22.99 -40.85 62.82
C ASP A 171 -23.95 -40.03 61.88
N LYS A 172 -24.02 -38.68 61.99
CA LYS A 172 -24.99 -37.76 61.29
C LYS A 172 -24.39 -36.81 60.22
N SER A 173 -25.23 -36.28 59.30
CA SER A 173 -24.84 -35.41 58.15
C SER A 173 -25.83 -34.27 57.80
N PHE A 174 -25.41 -33.31 56.97
CA PHE A 174 -26.07 -32.05 56.55
C PHE A 174 -25.87 -31.75 55.05
N ASN A 175 -26.59 -30.78 54.47
CA ASN A 175 -26.53 -30.39 53.06
C ASN A 175 -25.94 -28.99 52.80
N VAL A 176 -24.96 -28.90 51.89
CA VAL A 176 -24.32 -27.64 51.48
C VAL A 176 -24.59 -27.37 50.01
N THR A 177 -24.97 -26.13 49.68
CA THR A 177 -25.11 -25.63 48.30
C THR A 177 -24.07 -24.55 48.01
N ILE A 178 -23.56 -24.50 46.77
CA ILE A 178 -22.59 -23.47 46.33
C ILE A 178 -23.15 -22.80 45.06
N ASN A 179 -23.24 -21.46 45.04
CA ASN A 179 -23.75 -20.64 43.93
C ASN A 179 -25.07 -21.17 43.31
N GLY A 180 -26.02 -21.61 44.14
CA GLY A 180 -27.32 -22.15 43.67
C GLY A 180 -27.26 -23.49 42.91
N GLY A 181 -26.14 -24.21 42.97
CA GLY A 181 -25.98 -25.54 42.38
C GLY A 181 -26.76 -26.66 43.10
N ASN A 182 -26.48 -27.92 42.75
CA ASN A 182 -27.08 -29.06 43.43
C ASN A 182 -26.52 -29.21 44.87
N PRO A 183 -27.36 -29.43 45.89
CA PRO A 183 -26.88 -29.68 47.26
C PRO A 183 -26.00 -30.93 47.36
N GLN A 184 -24.92 -30.85 48.14
CA GLN A 184 -24.03 -31.96 48.46
C GLN A 184 -24.08 -32.28 49.96
N SER A 185 -24.08 -33.57 50.31
CA SER A 185 -24.16 -33.98 51.72
C SER A 185 -22.79 -34.16 52.36
N TYR A 186 -22.62 -33.61 53.56
CA TYR A 186 -21.39 -33.61 54.35
C TYR A 186 -21.67 -34.09 55.78
N VAL A 187 -20.77 -34.87 56.36
CA VAL A 187 -20.83 -35.29 57.78
C VAL A 187 -20.62 -34.06 58.68
N LEU A 188 -21.26 -34.02 59.86
CA LEU A 188 -21.08 -32.93 60.84
C LEU A 188 -19.58 -32.66 61.10
N GLY A 189 -19.16 -31.40 61.02
CA GLY A 189 -17.78 -30.98 61.22
C GLY A 189 -16.86 -31.14 60.01
N SER A 190 -17.38 -31.50 58.84
CA SER A 190 -16.58 -31.63 57.61
C SER A 190 -15.99 -30.30 57.12
N LEU A 191 -14.87 -30.41 56.41
CA LEU A 191 -14.36 -29.41 55.48
C LEU A 191 -15.14 -29.43 54.17
N ILE A 192 -15.33 -28.27 53.55
CA ILE A 192 -15.77 -28.12 52.16
C ILE A 192 -14.50 -27.89 51.32
N GLN A 193 -14.38 -28.51 50.15
CA GLN A 193 -13.29 -28.19 49.22
C GLN A 193 -13.54 -26.84 48.55
N LYS A 194 -12.54 -25.96 48.50
CA LYS A 194 -12.68 -24.66 47.82
C LYS A 194 -12.96 -24.88 46.32
N PRO A 195 -14.04 -24.32 45.76
CA PRO A 195 -14.22 -24.25 44.31
C PRO A 195 -13.20 -23.29 43.68
N GLU A 196 -13.10 -23.32 42.34
CA GLU A 196 -12.45 -22.23 41.60
C GLU A 196 -13.20 -20.91 41.82
N ASP A 197 -12.47 -19.79 41.77
CA ASP A 197 -13.06 -18.47 41.99
C ASP A 197 -13.86 -18.05 40.74
N PRO A 198 -15.17 -17.75 40.88
CA PRO A 198 -16.08 -17.65 39.74
C PRO A 198 -15.92 -16.32 38.98
N GLU A 199 -16.13 -16.39 37.66
CA GLU A 199 -16.31 -15.21 36.83
C GLU A 199 -17.58 -14.44 37.22
N ALA A 200 -17.56 -13.11 37.05
CA ALA A 200 -18.67 -12.25 37.40
C ALA A 200 -19.89 -12.51 36.47
N PRO A 201 -21.13 -12.58 37.00
CA PRO A 201 -22.33 -12.78 36.20
C PRO A 201 -22.48 -11.76 35.07
N ALA A 202 -22.75 -12.24 33.85
CA ALA A 202 -22.79 -11.42 32.63
C ALA A 202 -23.97 -10.43 32.54
N ASP A 203 -24.90 -10.47 33.49
CA ASP A 203 -25.98 -9.51 33.67
C ASP A 203 -25.57 -8.29 34.53
N LEU A 204 -24.41 -8.33 35.19
CA LEU A 204 -23.81 -7.16 35.83
C LEU A 204 -23.38 -6.16 34.74
N LYS A 205 -24.03 -4.99 34.71
CA LYS A 205 -23.83 -3.93 33.71
C LYS A 205 -22.42 -3.33 33.61
N PHE A 206 -21.53 -3.68 34.52
CA PHE A 206 -20.22 -3.07 34.68
C PHE A 206 -19.17 -4.13 35.01
N THR A 207 -17.90 -3.76 34.85
CA THR A 207 -16.72 -4.56 35.16
C THR A 207 -16.66 -4.88 36.65
N HIS A 208 -16.85 -6.14 37.00
CA HIS A 208 -16.76 -6.65 38.36
C HIS A 208 -15.71 -7.76 38.47
N VAL A 209 -15.01 -7.81 39.60
CA VAL A 209 -14.03 -8.85 39.93
C VAL A 209 -14.46 -9.57 41.20
N PHE A 210 -14.24 -10.88 41.27
CA PHE A 210 -14.52 -11.68 42.45
C PHE A 210 -13.78 -11.16 43.69
N ASP A 211 -14.51 -11.02 44.81
CA ASP A 211 -13.97 -10.57 46.09
C ASP A 211 -13.76 -11.74 47.05
N LYS A 212 -14.82 -12.53 47.29
CA LYS A 212 -14.84 -13.63 48.28
C LYS A 212 -16.12 -14.45 48.24
N TRP A 213 -16.10 -15.55 49.01
CA TRP A 213 -17.26 -16.38 49.32
C TRP A 213 -17.88 -15.99 50.67
N VAL A 214 -19.21 -15.98 50.74
CA VAL A 214 -19.99 -15.71 51.95
C VAL A 214 -21.09 -16.74 52.16
N VAL A 215 -21.48 -16.98 53.40
CA VAL A 215 -22.73 -17.70 53.73
C VAL A 215 -23.91 -16.78 53.42
N LYS A 216 -24.70 -17.13 52.40
CA LYS A 216 -25.74 -16.30 51.77
C LYS A 216 -26.73 -15.67 52.76
N GLU A 217 -27.12 -16.43 53.77
CA GLU A 217 -28.13 -16.03 54.78
C GLU A 217 -27.62 -14.99 55.78
N THR A 218 -26.30 -14.90 55.98
CA THR A 218 -25.67 -14.02 56.99
C THR A 218 -24.72 -12.98 56.40
N ASN A 219 -24.39 -13.11 55.11
CA ASN A 219 -23.31 -12.39 54.42
C ASN A 219 -21.93 -12.48 55.13
N LYS A 220 -21.75 -13.47 56.01
CA LYS A 220 -20.47 -13.73 56.69
C LYS A 220 -19.53 -14.44 55.73
N GLU A 221 -18.32 -13.91 55.60
CA GLU A 221 -17.21 -14.53 54.89
C GLU A 221 -16.94 -15.96 55.35
N TRP A 222 -16.74 -16.87 54.39
CA TRP A 222 -16.49 -18.29 54.62
C TRP A 222 -15.06 -18.66 54.23
N ASN A 223 -14.30 -19.15 55.20
CA ASN A 223 -12.92 -19.59 54.97
C ASN A 223 -12.88 -21.12 54.82
N PHE A 224 -12.56 -21.59 53.60
CA PHE A 224 -12.55 -23.02 53.27
C PHE A 224 -11.46 -23.83 53.98
N ASP A 225 -10.45 -23.23 54.60
CA ASP A 225 -9.43 -23.94 55.38
C ASP A 225 -9.83 -24.06 56.86
N THR A 226 -10.50 -23.06 57.42
CA THR A 226 -10.79 -22.96 58.87
C THR A 226 -12.24 -23.25 59.28
N ASP A 227 -13.22 -22.94 58.43
CA ASP A 227 -14.64 -23.13 58.74
C ASP A 227 -15.09 -24.57 58.47
N ARG A 228 -16.16 -25.02 59.14
CA ARG A 228 -16.61 -26.43 59.15
C ARG A 228 -18.14 -26.51 59.12
N VAL A 229 -18.70 -27.48 58.40
CA VAL A 229 -20.16 -27.67 58.29
C VAL A 229 -20.79 -27.96 59.65
N GLN A 230 -21.68 -27.09 60.13
CA GLN A 230 -22.44 -27.25 61.39
C GLN A 230 -23.96 -27.44 61.19
N SER A 231 -24.46 -27.10 60.00
CA SER A 231 -25.86 -27.11 59.60
C SER A 231 -25.95 -27.19 58.08
N ASP A 232 -27.17 -27.31 57.55
CA ASP A 232 -27.42 -26.98 56.14
C ASP A 232 -27.06 -25.49 55.88
N MET A 233 -26.55 -25.17 54.68
CA MET A 233 -26.14 -23.79 54.30
C MET A 233 -25.98 -23.60 52.78
N GLU A 234 -26.01 -22.34 52.32
CA GLU A 234 -25.63 -21.95 50.96
C GLU A 234 -24.46 -20.95 50.97
N LEU A 235 -23.41 -21.24 50.20
CA LEU A 235 -22.29 -20.35 49.93
C LEU A 235 -22.49 -19.63 48.59
N VAL A 236 -22.29 -18.31 48.56
CA VAL A 236 -22.36 -17.49 47.35
C VAL A 236 -21.15 -16.58 47.20
N ALA A 237 -20.82 -16.25 45.96
CA ALA A 237 -19.74 -15.33 45.62
C ALA A 237 -20.19 -13.86 45.65
N THR A 238 -19.35 -12.98 46.19
CA THR A 238 -19.49 -11.52 46.14
C THR A 238 -18.42 -10.89 45.26
N TYR A 239 -18.73 -9.74 44.63
CA TYR A 239 -17.88 -9.09 43.63
C TYR A 239 -17.72 -7.59 43.92
N LYS A 240 -16.60 -6.99 43.48
CA LYS A 240 -16.30 -5.55 43.55
C LYS A 240 -16.32 -4.91 42.17
N TYR A 241 -16.89 -3.70 42.08
CA TYR A 241 -16.86 -2.84 40.88
C TYR A 241 -15.44 -2.30 40.63
N MET A 242 -15.00 -2.31 39.37
CA MET A 242 -13.66 -1.88 38.96
C MET A 242 -13.71 -0.93 37.75
N PHE A 243 -13.35 0.34 37.94
CA PHE A 243 -13.19 1.28 36.84
C PHE A 243 -11.86 1.06 36.11
N ARG A 244 -11.85 1.09 34.78
CA ARG A 244 -10.65 0.85 33.96
C ARG A 244 -10.08 2.14 33.37
N ILE A 245 -8.79 2.41 33.56
CA ILE A 245 -8.07 3.39 32.73
C ILE A 245 -7.29 2.64 31.65
N ASN A 246 -7.70 2.81 30.40
CA ASN A 246 -7.01 2.26 29.23
C ASN A 246 -5.93 3.25 28.79
N VAL A 247 -4.66 2.89 28.93
CA VAL A 247 -3.52 3.69 28.49
C VAL A 247 -3.17 3.27 27.07
N LEU A 248 -3.41 4.14 26.11
CA LEU A 248 -3.31 3.87 24.68
C LEU A 248 -2.21 4.74 24.03
N PRO A 249 -1.55 4.27 22.95
CA PRO A 249 -0.69 5.14 22.16
C PRO A 249 -1.49 6.28 21.52
N GLU A 250 -0.82 7.39 21.25
CA GLU A 250 -1.35 8.51 20.48
C GLU A 250 -1.94 8.09 19.13
N LYS A 251 -2.99 8.79 18.69
CA LYS A 251 -3.65 8.56 17.41
C LYS A 251 -3.76 9.84 16.59
N THR A 252 -3.87 9.67 15.28
CA THR A 252 -4.35 10.70 14.34
C THR A 252 -5.63 10.22 13.66
N THR A 253 -6.50 11.16 13.28
CA THR A 253 -7.78 10.88 12.62
C THR A 253 -7.73 11.44 11.21
N LEU A 254 -7.88 10.60 10.19
CA LEU A 254 -7.80 10.98 8.78
C LEU A 254 -8.93 10.30 8.00
N LEU A 255 -9.63 11.07 7.15
CA LEU A 255 -10.89 10.66 6.49
C LEU A 255 -11.97 10.10 7.44
N GLY A 256 -11.89 10.39 8.75
CA GLY A 256 -12.80 9.86 9.77
C GLY A 256 -12.43 8.48 10.34
N LYS A 257 -11.30 7.87 9.92
CA LYS A 257 -10.72 6.68 10.54
C LYS A 257 -9.60 7.10 11.50
N ASP A 258 -9.56 6.48 12.67
CA ASP A 258 -8.48 6.63 13.66
C ASP A 258 -7.33 5.67 13.36
N TYR A 259 -6.11 6.18 13.43
CA TYR A 259 -4.85 5.47 13.21
C TYR A 259 -3.90 5.70 14.39
N ASN A 260 -3.39 4.63 14.99
CA ASN A 260 -2.35 4.72 16.02
C ASN A 260 -1.05 5.24 15.39
N ILE A 261 -0.40 6.21 16.03
CA ILE A 261 0.84 6.83 15.52
C ILE A 261 2.05 5.92 15.78
N TYR A 262 2.05 5.23 16.92
CA TYR A 262 3.08 4.28 17.31
C TYR A 262 2.45 3.13 18.13
N SER A 263 3.26 2.14 18.50
CA SER A 263 2.87 1.07 19.42
C SER A 263 3.68 1.15 20.72
N ILE A 264 2.99 1.04 21.87
CA ILE A 264 3.64 0.85 23.17
C ILE A 264 3.93 -0.65 23.32
N THR A 265 5.17 -1.02 23.67
CA THR A 265 5.57 -2.43 23.83
C THR A 265 5.08 -3.01 25.17
N ALA A 266 4.97 -4.33 25.26
CA ALA A 266 4.64 -5.02 26.52
C ALA A 266 5.64 -4.68 27.65
N GLU A 267 6.93 -4.49 27.31
CA GLU A 267 7.98 -4.08 28.23
C GLU A 267 7.78 -2.64 28.73
N GLN A 268 7.37 -1.73 27.85
CA GLN A 268 7.04 -0.35 28.22
C GLN A 268 5.79 -0.31 29.12
N TYR A 269 4.76 -1.11 28.84
CA TYR A 269 3.60 -1.25 29.73
C TYR A 269 3.96 -1.89 31.08
N ALA A 270 4.89 -2.85 31.13
CA ALA A 270 5.39 -3.42 32.38
C ALA A 270 6.21 -2.41 33.22
N ALA A 271 6.80 -1.41 32.57
CA ALA A 271 7.49 -0.29 33.20
C ALA A 271 6.60 0.96 33.41
N MET A 272 5.28 0.84 33.19
CA MET A 272 4.34 1.94 33.37
C MET A 272 4.19 2.32 34.84
N THR A 273 4.00 3.61 35.11
CA THR A 273 3.67 4.14 36.43
C THR A 273 2.46 5.05 36.35
N ALA A 274 1.65 5.07 37.42
CA ALA A 274 0.46 5.91 37.48
C ALA A 274 0.21 6.42 38.91
N GLU A 275 -0.20 7.67 39.00
CA GLU A 275 -0.73 8.31 40.20
C GLU A 275 -2.15 8.78 39.89
N ILE A 276 -3.14 8.32 40.66
CA ILE A 276 -4.54 8.76 40.57
C ILE A 276 -4.90 9.43 41.90
N LYS A 277 -5.61 10.55 41.85
CA LYS A 277 -6.04 11.33 43.01
C LYS A 277 -7.51 11.73 42.89
N THR A 278 -8.21 11.86 44.01
CA THR A 278 -9.52 12.53 44.05
C THR A 278 -9.38 14.01 43.67
N ALA A 279 -10.49 14.69 43.35
CA ALA A 279 -10.51 16.14 43.17
C ALA A 279 -9.95 16.93 44.38
N GLU A 280 -9.97 16.35 45.59
CA GLU A 280 -9.42 16.91 46.82
C GLU A 280 -7.90 16.66 47.00
N GLY A 281 -7.28 15.90 46.07
CA GLY A 281 -5.84 15.61 46.05
C GLY A 281 -5.41 14.34 46.79
N THR A 282 -6.34 13.60 47.41
CA THR A 282 -6.05 12.33 48.10
C THR A 282 -5.71 11.23 47.10
N ALA A 283 -4.58 10.55 47.28
CA ALA A 283 -4.14 9.46 46.41
C ALA A 283 -5.07 8.24 46.48
N VAL A 284 -5.20 7.55 45.35
CA VAL A 284 -6.04 6.35 45.17
C VAL A 284 -5.14 5.18 44.77
N GLU A 285 -5.20 4.09 45.54
CA GLU A 285 -4.52 2.84 45.20
C GLU A 285 -5.29 2.08 44.11
N TYR A 286 -4.57 1.58 43.12
CA TYR A 286 -5.12 0.69 42.08
C TYR A 286 -4.99 -0.77 42.51
N ALA A 287 -5.98 -1.60 42.16
CA ALA A 287 -5.96 -3.04 42.49
C ALA A 287 -4.99 -3.82 41.60
N SER A 288 -4.82 -3.42 40.35
CA SER A 288 -3.84 -3.99 39.43
C SER A 288 -3.54 -3.05 38.25
N MET A 289 -2.40 -3.30 37.60
CA MET A 289 -1.98 -2.65 36.36
C MET A 289 -1.40 -3.73 35.45
N LYS A 290 -1.98 -3.92 34.25
CA LYS A 290 -1.59 -5.00 33.32
C LYS A 290 -2.00 -4.66 31.89
N ASP A 291 -1.16 -4.97 30.91
CA ASP A 291 -1.42 -4.85 29.46
C ASP A 291 -1.99 -3.48 29.03
N GLY A 292 -1.49 -2.40 29.64
CA GLY A 292 -1.96 -1.03 29.38
C GLY A 292 -3.24 -0.62 30.12
N VAL A 293 -3.85 -1.50 30.92
CA VAL A 293 -5.06 -1.19 31.71
C VAL A 293 -4.74 -1.06 33.20
N ILE A 294 -5.21 0.01 33.82
CA ILE A 294 -5.17 0.26 35.27
C ILE A 294 -6.57 -0.02 35.84
N TYR A 295 -6.68 -0.86 36.86
CA TYR A 295 -7.94 -1.26 37.47
C TYR A 295 -8.11 -0.57 38.84
N LEU A 296 -9.12 0.30 38.95
CA LEU A 296 -9.36 1.16 40.10
C LEU A 296 -10.62 0.76 40.89
N PRO A 297 -10.52 0.46 42.20
CA PRO A 297 -11.65 0.18 43.08
C PRO A 297 -12.30 1.49 43.57
N ILE A 298 -12.80 2.31 42.65
CA ILE A 298 -13.34 3.65 42.93
C ILE A 298 -14.87 3.72 42.87
N THR A 299 -15.43 4.66 43.63
CA THR A 299 -16.83 5.09 43.53
C THR A 299 -17.01 6.12 42.42
N SER A 300 -18.26 6.54 42.17
CA SER A 300 -18.53 7.68 41.30
C SER A 300 -17.94 8.98 41.89
N GLY A 301 -17.36 9.82 41.04
CA GLY A 301 -16.71 11.08 41.44
C GLY A 301 -15.70 11.61 40.41
N GLU A 302 -15.10 12.78 40.70
CA GLU A 302 -14.03 13.37 39.88
C GLU A 302 -12.63 12.98 40.36
N TYR A 303 -11.79 12.60 39.41
CA TYR A 303 -10.43 12.14 39.64
C TYR A 303 -9.44 12.86 38.71
N THR A 304 -8.22 13.07 39.20
CA THR A 304 -7.06 13.51 38.41
C THR A 304 -6.08 12.36 38.25
N PHE A 305 -5.35 12.34 37.13
CA PHE A 305 -4.35 11.31 36.84
C PHE A 305 -3.03 11.93 36.36
N THR A 306 -1.94 11.24 36.67
CA THR A 306 -0.64 11.34 36.01
C THR A 306 -0.20 9.92 35.65
N VAL A 307 -0.01 9.63 34.37
CA VAL A 307 0.44 8.33 33.87
C VAL A 307 1.73 8.53 33.10
N THR A 308 2.77 7.76 33.42
CA THR A 308 4.06 7.78 32.70
C THR A 308 4.35 6.40 32.13
N VAL A 309 4.50 6.32 30.81
CA VAL A 309 4.86 5.11 30.05
C VAL A 309 5.81 5.48 28.92
N ALA A 310 6.76 4.61 28.60
CA ALA A 310 7.81 4.88 27.60
C ALA A 310 8.61 6.19 27.81
N GLY A 311 8.64 6.73 29.03
CA GLY A 311 9.26 8.02 29.38
C GLY A 311 8.40 9.27 29.13
N VAL A 312 7.21 9.12 28.53
CA VAL A 312 6.26 10.21 28.29
C VAL A 312 5.22 10.26 29.41
N THR A 313 4.89 11.46 29.90
CA THR A 313 3.94 11.65 31.02
C THR A 313 2.67 12.35 30.55
N ALA A 314 1.56 11.61 30.50
CA ALA A 314 0.21 12.14 30.28
C ALA A 314 -0.42 12.57 31.61
N LYS A 315 -1.19 13.67 31.58
CA LYS A 315 -1.89 14.23 32.75
C LYS A 315 -3.27 14.73 32.37
N GLY A 316 -4.22 14.64 33.30
CA GLY A 316 -5.57 15.16 33.09
C GLY A 316 -6.52 14.82 34.23
N SER A 317 -7.82 14.89 33.94
CA SER A 317 -8.90 14.49 34.83
C SER A 317 -9.97 13.69 34.09
N PHE A 318 -10.75 12.91 34.84
CA PHE A 318 -11.94 12.22 34.37
C PHE A 318 -12.99 12.17 35.48
N THR A 319 -14.25 12.05 35.07
CA THR A 319 -15.37 11.80 35.99
C THR A 319 -15.77 10.33 35.85
N ALA A 320 -15.72 9.57 36.95
CA ALA A 320 -16.35 8.26 37.03
C ALA A 320 -17.86 8.48 37.23
N ASP A 321 -18.62 8.65 36.15
CA ASP A 321 -20.08 8.75 36.19
C ASP A 321 -20.69 7.68 35.29
N ASN A 322 -21.07 6.54 35.90
CA ASN A 322 -21.71 5.39 35.26
C ASN A 322 -21.00 4.82 34.00
N ALA A 323 -19.71 5.13 33.82
CA ALA A 323 -18.87 4.60 32.74
C ALA A 323 -17.89 3.54 33.28
N ASP A 324 -17.71 2.45 32.53
CA ASP A 324 -16.77 1.37 32.86
C ASP A 324 -15.30 1.75 32.74
N SER A 325 -14.99 2.76 31.92
CA SER A 325 -13.59 3.08 31.59
C SER A 325 -13.38 4.50 31.09
N TYR A 326 -12.16 5.00 31.28
CA TYR A 326 -11.60 6.18 30.62
C TYR A 326 -10.38 5.79 29.77
N SER A 327 -10.11 6.52 28.68
CA SER A 327 -8.93 6.26 27.83
C SER A 327 -7.95 7.42 27.88
N VAL A 328 -6.72 7.14 28.32
CA VAL A 328 -5.59 8.07 28.34
C VAL A 328 -4.72 7.80 27.12
N TYR A 329 -4.67 8.76 26.20
CA TYR A 329 -3.74 8.72 25.08
C TYR A 329 -2.39 9.29 25.53
N VAL A 330 -1.29 8.62 25.16
CA VAL A 330 0.08 9.03 25.50
C VAL A 330 0.82 9.40 24.23
N ASN A 331 1.39 10.60 24.19
CA ASN A 331 2.06 11.15 23.01
C ASN A 331 3.28 10.32 22.56
N GLN A 332 3.59 10.33 21.27
CA GLN A 332 4.79 9.69 20.75
C GLN A 332 6.07 10.33 21.31
N PRO A 333 7.04 9.54 21.81
CA PRO A 333 8.37 10.04 22.13
C PRO A 333 9.15 10.36 20.84
N VAL A 334 9.26 11.63 20.48
CA VAL A 334 9.94 12.09 19.26
C VAL A 334 11.33 12.66 19.53
N THR A 335 12.34 12.09 18.89
CA THR A 335 13.70 12.64 18.84
C THR A 335 13.81 13.64 17.69
N ILE A 336 13.96 14.92 17.99
CA ILE A 336 14.15 16.00 17.00
C ILE A 336 15.64 16.35 16.92
N GLY A 337 16.19 16.50 15.71
CA GLY A 337 17.63 16.70 15.51
C GLY A 337 18.43 15.40 15.43
N GLY A 338 17.78 14.32 14.99
CA GLY A 338 18.35 12.98 14.84
C GLY A 338 19.29 12.83 13.64
N LYS A 339 19.33 11.63 13.06
CA LYS A 339 20.21 11.27 11.93
C LYS A 339 19.52 10.41 10.86
N SER A 340 20.15 10.25 9.71
CA SER A 340 19.74 9.41 8.56
C SER A 340 20.86 8.44 8.20
N GLY A 341 20.77 7.17 8.62
CA GLY A 341 21.95 6.32 8.73
C GLY A 341 22.96 6.99 9.66
N ASP A 342 24.13 7.39 9.16
CA ASP A 342 25.16 8.12 9.92
C ASP A 342 25.23 9.62 9.61
N LEU A 343 24.30 10.16 8.83
CA LEU A 343 24.25 11.58 8.48
C LEU A 343 23.46 12.36 9.55
N PRO A 344 24.09 13.23 10.37
CA PRO A 344 23.38 13.98 11.39
C PRO A 344 22.54 15.11 10.81
N SER A 345 21.58 15.60 11.60
CA SER A 345 20.90 16.88 11.36
C SER A 345 21.89 18.05 11.37
N TRP A 346 21.61 19.10 10.60
CA TRP A 346 22.46 20.28 10.49
C TRP A 346 21.63 21.56 10.40
N ALA A 347 22.14 22.66 10.95
CA ALA A 347 21.41 23.91 10.97
C ALA A 347 22.23 25.21 11.00
N GLY A 348 23.55 25.18 11.11
CA GLY A 348 24.35 26.42 11.19
C GLY A 348 23.90 27.45 12.25
N ASN A 349 23.34 26.98 13.38
CA ASN A 349 22.68 27.78 14.45
C ASN A 349 21.28 28.36 14.10
N SER A 350 20.52 27.71 13.19
CA SER A 350 19.25 28.23 12.65
C SER A 350 17.97 27.57 13.19
N TRP A 351 18.05 26.87 14.32
CA TRP A 351 16.93 26.14 14.95
C TRP A 351 17.05 26.07 16.47
N ASN A 352 15.95 25.73 17.15
CA ASN A 352 15.93 25.23 18.53
C ASN A 352 14.70 24.33 18.78
N THR A 353 14.63 23.70 19.95
CA THR A 353 13.47 22.89 20.38
C THR A 353 13.08 23.11 21.83
N THR A 354 11.77 23.03 22.10
CA THR A 354 11.20 22.96 23.45
C THR A 354 10.21 21.79 23.49
N GLY A 355 10.62 20.66 24.07
CA GLY A 355 9.81 19.43 24.04
C GLY A 355 9.66 18.88 22.62
N ASP A 356 8.42 18.68 22.19
CA ASP A 356 8.02 18.23 20.84
C ASP A 356 7.96 19.37 19.80
N THR A 357 8.27 20.60 20.21
CA THR A 357 8.15 21.80 19.39
C THR A 357 9.51 22.19 18.80
N LEU A 358 9.59 22.22 17.47
CA LEU A 358 10.72 22.63 16.63
C LEU A 358 10.52 24.06 16.13
N ASN A 359 11.50 24.94 16.37
CA ASN A 359 11.56 26.29 15.80
C ASN A 359 12.68 26.36 14.75
N MET A 360 12.42 26.92 13.57
CA MET A 360 13.39 27.07 12.47
C MET A 360 13.32 28.47 11.84
N TRP A 361 14.46 29.08 11.50
CA TRP A 361 14.47 30.44 10.93
C TRP A 361 15.48 30.70 9.80
N SER A 362 16.39 29.77 9.51
CA SER A 362 17.28 29.86 8.35
C SER A 362 17.73 28.44 7.92
N HIS A 363 18.64 28.37 6.96
CA HIS A 363 19.10 27.14 6.30
C HIS A 363 19.41 26.02 7.30
N ALA A 364 18.56 24.99 7.29
CA ALA A 364 18.64 23.85 8.20
C ALA A 364 17.91 22.63 7.63
N TYR A 365 18.37 21.44 7.99
CA TYR A 365 17.64 20.19 7.80
C TYR A 365 17.73 19.37 9.10
N ILE A 366 16.56 18.99 9.61
CA ILE A 366 16.36 18.42 10.93
C ILE A 366 15.69 17.07 10.74
N TYR A 367 16.46 16.00 10.85
CA TYR A 367 15.91 14.65 10.87
C TYR A 367 15.15 14.41 12.18
N ILE A 368 14.11 13.60 12.10
CA ILE A 368 13.39 13.07 13.27
C ILE A 368 13.62 11.56 13.38
N GLY A 369 13.65 11.03 14.60
CA GLY A 369 13.99 9.62 14.85
C GLY A 369 15.50 9.32 14.85
N ASN A 370 15.85 8.04 14.97
CA ASN A 370 17.17 7.61 15.48
C ASN A 370 18.17 7.07 14.43
N GLY A 371 17.93 7.32 13.12
CA GLY A 371 18.80 6.85 12.03
C GLY A 371 18.12 5.99 10.98
N GLU A 372 16.83 5.69 11.15
CA GLU A 372 16.01 4.94 10.19
C GLU A 372 16.04 5.57 8.79
N ARG A 373 16.06 4.71 7.77
CA ARG A 373 15.87 5.08 6.37
C ARG A 373 14.72 4.26 5.83
N THR A 374 13.78 4.94 5.18
CA THR A 374 12.54 4.33 4.71
C THR A 374 12.06 5.04 3.45
N ASP A 375 11.34 4.32 2.59
CA ASP A 375 10.51 4.88 1.53
C ASP A 375 9.03 4.95 1.94
N LYS A 376 8.68 4.50 3.15
CA LYS A 376 7.34 4.56 3.74
C LYS A 376 7.38 5.29 5.07
N VAL A 377 6.73 6.45 5.14
CA VAL A 377 6.61 7.22 6.39
C VAL A 377 5.40 8.16 6.33
N TYR A 378 4.67 8.29 7.43
CA TYR A 378 3.79 9.43 7.65
C TYR A 378 4.46 10.40 8.61
N ILE A 379 4.29 11.70 8.39
CA ILE A 379 4.76 12.76 9.28
C ILE A 379 3.63 13.78 9.39
N GLU A 380 3.28 14.20 10.61
CA GLU A 380 2.38 15.34 10.82
C GLU A 380 2.93 16.30 11.89
N ALA A 381 2.57 17.57 11.77
CA ALA A 381 2.77 18.58 12.80
C ALA A 381 1.72 19.68 12.66
N ASP A 382 1.40 20.33 13.78
CA ASP A 382 0.70 21.60 13.76
C ASP A 382 1.75 22.69 13.49
N ILE A 383 1.71 23.30 12.32
CA ILE A 383 2.69 24.28 11.87
C ILE A 383 2.17 25.71 12.04
N HIS A 384 3.01 26.59 12.59
CA HIS A 384 2.83 28.04 12.53
C HIS A 384 3.83 28.63 11.54
N PHE A 385 3.30 29.38 10.57
CA PHE A 385 4.05 30.00 9.49
C PHE A 385 3.86 31.52 9.58
N PRO A 386 4.90 32.28 9.99
CA PRO A 386 4.75 33.70 10.24
C PRO A 386 4.55 34.50 8.94
N GLN A 387 3.78 35.59 9.03
CA GLN A 387 3.35 36.38 7.88
C GLN A 387 4.52 37.01 7.08
N ALA A 388 5.68 37.21 7.72
CA ALA A 388 6.88 37.76 7.09
C ALA A 388 7.59 36.76 6.13
N ALA A 389 7.32 35.46 6.24
CA ALA A 389 8.07 34.39 5.56
C ALA A 389 7.61 34.13 4.11
N LEU A 390 7.10 35.15 3.44
CA LEU A 390 6.49 35.07 2.11
C LEU A 390 7.52 34.59 1.06
N GLY A 391 7.36 33.35 0.58
CA GLY A 391 8.28 32.71 -0.37
C GLY A 391 9.49 32.02 0.25
N ALA A 392 9.54 31.81 1.57
CA ALA A 392 10.47 30.86 2.18
C ALA A 392 9.94 29.42 2.04
N MET A 393 10.82 28.44 1.76
CA MET A 393 10.45 27.02 1.72
C MET A 393 10.81 26.36 3.05
N VAL A 394 9.84 26.24 3.96
CA VAL A 394 10.05 25.56 5.25
C VAL A 394 8.87 24.67 5.60
N GLY A 395 9.15 23.43 5.95
CA GLY A 395 8.12 22.43 6.25
C GLY A 395 8.65 21.01 6.27
N ILE A 396 7.76 20.05 6.02
CA ILE A 396 8.04 18.62 6.13
C ILE A 396 8.91 18.14 4.97
N MET A 397 9.99 17.45 5.31
CA MET A 397 10.93 16.80 4.40
C MET A 397 10.75 15.26 4.49
N PRO A 398 9.87 14.65 3.68
CA PRO A 398 9.63 13.20 3.71
C PRO A 398 10.72 12.36 3.01
N ALA A 399 11.61 12.99 2.24
CA ALA A 399 12.63 12.31 1.46
C ALA A 399 13.85 13.19 1.19
N CYS A 400 15.03 12.57 1.22
CA CYS A 400 16.28 13.16 0.75
C CYS A 400 17.15 12.13 0.01
N GLU A 401 18.21 12.58 -0.65
CA GLU A 401 19.30 11.71 -1.14
C GLU A 401 20.17 11.24 0.05
N ASN A 402 20.77 10.06 -0.06
CA ASN A 402 21.49 9.40 1.04
C ASN A 402 22.93 9.93 1.28
N ILE A 403 23.13 11.25 1.14
CA ILE A 403 24.40 11.99 1.33
C ILE A 403 24.17 13.25 2.17
N SER A 404 25.23 13.94 2.62
CA SER A 404 25.07 15.22 3.35
C SER A 404 24.32 16.25 2.50
N LEU A 405 23.40 16.99 3.12
CA LEU A 405 22.54 18.00 2.49
C LEU A 405 23.05 19.43 2.72
N GLU A 406 24.26 19.58 3.28
CA GLU A 406 24.98 20.85 3.49
C GLU A 406 25.49 21.47 2.19
N GLY A 407 25.71 22.79 2.16
CA GLY A 407 26.30 23.51 1.03
C GLY A 407 25.53 23.32 -0.29
N ASN A 408 26.14 22.60 -1.24
CA ASN A 408 25.55 22.17 -2.52
C ASN A 408 25.28 20.66 -2.55
N GLY A 409 25.01 20.06 -1.37
CA GLY A 409 24.86 18.63 -1.16
C GLY A 409 23.55 18.06 -1.70
N GLY A 410 23.23 16.86 -1.21
CA GLY A 410 22.13 16.03 -1.72
C GLY A 410 20.78 16.72 -1.76
N LYS A 411 19.92 16.24 -2.66
CA LYS A 411 18.56 16.74 -2.78
C LYS A 411 17.75 16.46 -1.53
N LYS A 412 16.85 17.40 -1.20
CA LYS A 412 15.69 17.18 -0.34
C LYS A 412 14.40 17.50 -1.11
N LEU A 413 13.36 16.71 -0.86
CA LEU A 413 11.98 17.06 -1.18
C LEU A 413 11.36 17.71 0.06
N THR A 414 10.80 18.90 -0.08
CA THR A 414 10.13 19.62 1.00
C THR A 414 8.71 20.00 0.57
N PHE A 415 7.73 19.78 1.46
CA PHE A 415 6.37 20.31 1.33
C PHE A 415 6.12 21.39 2.37
N SER A 416 5.49 22.49 1.95
CA SER A 416 5.32 23.71 2.75
C SER A 416 3.95 24.32 2.49
N VAL A 417 3.29 24.85 3.51
CA VAL A 417 2.10 25.70 3.35
C VAL A 417 2.47 27.10 3.87
N SER A 418 2.35 28.13 3.02
CA SER A 418 2.78 29.49 3.37
C SER A 418 1.66 30.52 3.22
N PHE A 419 1.93 31.73 3.75
CA PHE A 419 1.07 32.90 3.59
C PHE A 419 0.61 33.10 2.13
N GLY A 420 -0.67 33.46 1.97
CA GLY A 420 -1.41 33.31 0.71
C GLY A 420 -2.21 32.00 0.61
N ASN A 421 -2.20 31.17 1.65
CA ASN A 421 -2.96 29.92 1.76
C ASN A 421 -2.66 28.93 0.62
N ASN A 422 -1.38 28.79 0.29
CA ASN A 422 -0.90 27.97 -0.82
C ASN A 422 -0.07 26.80 -0.32
N LEU A 423 -0.26 25.62 -0.93
CA LEU A 423 0.60 24.45 -0.75
C LEU A 423 1.68 24.44 -1.83
N TYR A 424 2.92 24.21 -1.42
CA TYR A 424 4.12 24.21 -2.25
C TYR A 424 4.87 22.88 -2.14
N SER A 425 5.64 22.57 -3.18
CA SER A 425 6.69 21.54 -3.16
C SER A 425 7.99 22.08 -3.76
N GLN A 426 9.14 21.65 -3.23
CA GLN A 426 10.45 21.91 -3.81
C GLN A 426 11.30 20.62 -3.80
N ILE A 427 11.99 20.32 -4.91
CA ILE A 427 13.11 19.37 -4.95
C ILE A 427 14.39 20.15 -5.24
N LEU A 428 15.31 20.17 -4.27
CA LEU A 428 16.51 21.00 -4.31
C LEU A 428 17.73 20.29 -3.71
N GLY A 429 18.83 20.25 -4.47
CA GLY A 429 20.18 20.05 -3.92
C GLY A 429 20.79 21.39 -3.49
N GLY A 430 21.36 21.43 -2.29
CA GLY A 430 21.88 22.67 -1.69
C GLY A 430 20.82 23.63 -1.14
N TRP A 431 21.02 24.94 -1.30
CA TRP A 431 20.26 25.99 -0.59
C TRP A 431 19.71 27.13 -1.48
N GLY A 432 19.79 27.04 -2.81
CA GLY A 432 19.24 28.06 -3.72
C GLY A 432 17.70 28.07 -3.74
N GLY A 433 17.10 29.26 -3.88
CA GLY A 433 15.63 29.42 -3.89
C GLY A 433 14.90 28.92 -5.14
N ASP A 434 15.60 28.31 -6.09
CA ASP A 434 15.03 27.89 -7.37
C ASP A 434 14.13 26.65 -7.24
N LYS A 435 13.24 26.45 -8.23
CA LYS A 435 12.30 25.30 -8.32
C LYS A 435 11.23 25.20 -7.21
N VAL A 436 10.78 26.33 -6.66
CA VAL A 436 9.55 26.39 -5.87
C VAL A 436 8.34 26.22 -6.79
N GLU A 437 7.52 25.18 -6.58
CA GLU A 437 6.29 24.94 -7.33
C GLU A 437 5.05 25.10 -6.43
N VAL A 438 4.14 26.01 -6.80
CA VAL A 438 2.78 26.05 -6.23
C VAL A 438 2.02 24.82 -6.72
N LYS A 439 1.40 24.08 -5.80
CA LYS A 439 0.65 22.86 -6.09
C LYS A 439 -0.85 22.98 -5.88
N ALA A 440 -1.28 23.78 -4.90
CA ALA A 440 -2.68 24.13 -4.69
C ALA A 440 -2.79 25.50 -4.00
N THR A 441 -3.94 26.17 -4.16
CA THR A 441 -4.23 27.50 -3.61
C THR A 441 -5.55 27.47 -2.83
N ASN A 442 -5.67 28.31 -1.80
CA ASN A 442 -6.77 28.29 -0.81
C ASN A 442 -6.94 26.92 -0.13
N VAL A 443 -5.85 26.34 0.38
CA VAL A 443 -5.83 24.95 0.87
C VAL A 443 -6.42 24.74 2.26
N ALA A 444 -6.49 25.76 3.11
CA ALA A 444 -6.81 25.69 4.53
C ALA A 444 -7.88 26.71 4.96
N ALA A 445 -8.35 26.60 6.21
CA ALA A 445 -9.23 27.62 6.82
C ALA A 445 -8.45 28.82 7.41
N SER A 446 -7.15 28.65 7.65
CA SER A 446 -6.24 29.63 8.26
C SER A 446 -5.26 30.22 7.25
N ASN A 447 -4.55 31.29 7.63
CA ASN A 447 -3.46 31.90 6.86
C ASN A 447 -2.09 31.82 7.54
N THR A 448 -2.02 31.32 8.78
CA THR A 448 -0.78 31.24 9.59
C THR A 448 -0.60 29.89 10.30
N ASP A 449 -1.69 29.24 10.70
CA ASP A 449 -1.66 28.05 11.56
C ASP A 449 -2.41 26.89 10.89
N TYR A 450 -1.71 25.79 10.61
CA TYR A 450 -2.20 24.68 9.79
C TYR A 450 -1.83 23.34 10.43
N LYS A 451 -2.64 22.29 10.27
CA LYS A 451 -2.14 20.92 10.48
C LYS A 451 -1.60 20.37 9.15
N LEU A 452 -0.28 20.27 9.01
CA LEU A 452 0.37 19.73 7.82
C LEU A 452 0.74 18.26 8.05
N GLY A 453 0.26 17.38 7.17
CA GLY A 453 0.63 15.96 7.16
C GLY A 453 1.17 15.52 5.80
N VAL A 454 2.13 14.60 5.77
CA VAL A 454 2.67 14.00 4.54
C VAL A 454 2.84 12.50 4.72
N LEU A 455 2.13 11.70 3.93
CA LEU A 455 2.36 10.26 3.77
C LEU A 455 3.22 10.03 2.54
N ARG A 456 4.46 9.58 2.72
CA ARG A 456 5.29 8.98 1.67
C ARG A 456 5.03 7.48 1.63
N TYR A 457 4.84 6.96 0.42
CA TYR A 457 4.70 5.53 0.14
C TYR A 457 5.42 5.20 -1.18
N GLY A 458 6.68 4.76 -1.06
CA GLY A 458 7.59 4.58 -2.19
C GLY A 458 7.88 5.90 -2.91
N ASN A 459 7.45 5.97 -4.18
CA ASN A 459 7.56 7.16 -5.03
C ASN A 459 6.30 8.05 -5.01
N VAL A 460 5.26 7.69 -4.26
CA VAL A 460 4.00 8.47 -4.13
C VAL A 460 3.96 9.20 -2.79
N TYR A 461 3.42 10.42 -2.78
CA TYR A 461 3.33 11.31 -1.64
C TYR A 461 1.92 11.91 -1.55
N PHE A 462 1.24 11.74 -0.42
CA PHE A 462 -0.07 12.32 -0.13
C PHE A 462 0.10 13.42 0.90
N VAL A 463 -0.32 14.65 0.58
CA VAL A 463 -0.16 15.83 1.45
C VAL A 463 -1.51 16.32 1.94
N PHE A 464 -1.63 16.41 3.26
CA PHE A 464 -2.83 16.76 4.00
C PHE A 464 -2.67 18.15 4.61
N VAL A 465 -3.71 18.98 4.53
CA VAL A 465 -3.78 20.26 5.24
C VAL A 465 -5.10 20.30 5.99
N ASP A 466 -5.03 20.57 7.29
CA ASP A 466 -6.16 20.54 8.24
C ASP A 466 -6.91 19.19 8.24
N GLY A 467 -6.18 18.10 7.99
CA GLY A 467 -6.71 16.72 7.92
C GLY A 467 -7.30 16.31 6.56
N GLU A 468 -7.53 17.25 5.64
CA GLU A 468 -8.02 16.99 4.29
C GLU A 468 -6.87 16.77 3.29
N LEU A 469 -7.01 15.80 2.38
CA LEU A 469 -6.04 15.57 1.29
C LEU A 469 -6.08 16.73 0.28
N LYS A 470 -4.94 17.40 0.06
CA LYS A 470 -4.82 18.54 -0.89
C LYS A 470 -3.96 18.25 -2.11
N LEU A 471 -3.06 17.26 -2.04
CA LEU A 471 -2.17 16.92 -3.13
C LEU A 471 -1.81 15.42 -3.10
N THR A 472 -1.84 14.78 -4.27
CA THR A 472 -1.06 13.57 -4.54
C THR A 472 0.08 13.95 -5.48
N TYR A 473 1.31 13.62 -5.09
CA TYR A 473 2.55 13.95 -5.82
C TYR A 473 3.34 12.66 -6.05
N LYS A 474 4.08 12.57 -7.17
CA LYS A 474 4.86 11.38 -7.52
C LYS A 474 6.24 11.78 -8.04
N THR A 475 7.29 11.17 -7.51
CA THR A 475 8.67 11.36 -8.00
C THR A 475 9.54 10.13 -7.74
N ASN A 476 10.33 9.74 -8.73
CA ASN A 476 11.29 8.63 -8.64
C ASN A 476 12.68 9.09 -8.16
N GLU A 477 12.84 10.33 -7.68
CA GLU A 477 14.16 10.90 -7.35
C GLU A 477 14.74 10.45 -6.00
N PHE A 478 14.02 9.63 -5.21
CA PHE A 478 14.43 9.26 -3.85
C PHE A 478 14.20 7.78 -3.53
N GLU A 479 15.30 7.08 -3.24
CA GLU A 479 15.33 5.77 -2.57
C GLU A 479 14.93 5.89 -1.09
N ALA A 480 14.88 4.77 -0.36
CA ALA A 480 14.67 4.76 1.09
C ALA A 480 15.71 5.64 1.81
N SER A 481 15.22 6.62 2.59
CA SER A 481 16.05 7.70 3.13
C SER A 481 15.49 8.26 4.43
N GLY A 482 16.24 9.18 5.05
CA GLY A 482 15.82 9.85 6.27
C GLY A 482 14.81 10.97 6.00
N PHE A 483 14.09 11.35 7.06
CA PHE A 483 12.96 12.26 6.98
C PHE A 483 12.89 13.19 8.20
N GLY A 484 12.07 14.25 8.11
CA GLY A 484 11.90 15.24 9.16
C GLY A 484 11.45 16.58 8.60
N PHE A 485 12.23 17.65 8.82
CA PHE A 485 11.93 19.01 8.39
C PHE A 485 13.11 19.65 7.67
N ALA A 486 12.84 20.56 6.73
CA ALA A 486 13.84 21.37 6.07
C ALA A 486 13.39 22.83 5.98
N CYS A 487 14.35 23.76 6.15
CA CYS A 487 14.18 25.18 5.91
C CYS A 487 15.19 25.64 4.86
N VAL A 488 14.68 26.11 3.72
CA VAL A 488 15.42 26.80 2.66
C VAL A 488 14.89 28.23 2.63
N ASN A 489 15.62 29.14 3.29
CA ASN A 489 15.22 30.54 3.46
C ASN A 489 16.18 31.49 2.71
N PRO A 490 16.05 31.61 1.38
CA PRO A 490 16.90 32.49 0.58
C PRO A 490 16.59 33.99 0.80
N ASN A 491 15.40 34.31 1.32
CA ASN A 491 14.83 35.67 1.30
C ASN A 491 14.80 36.38 2.67
N GLY A 492 15.18 35.70 3.76
CA GLY A 492 15.34 36.31 5.09
C GLY A 492 14.05 36.62 5.86
N GLY A 493 12.90 36.10 5.43
CA GLY A 493 11.59 36.38 6.04
C GLY A 493 11.26 35.64 7.35
N LEU A 494 12.26 35.03 8.01
CA LEU A 494 12.14 34.28 9.27
C LEU A 494 13.25 34.73 10.22
N SER A 495 13.01 34.70 11.53
CA SER A 495 14.00 35.15 12.53
C SER A 495 13.94 34.33 13.84
N PRO A 496 14.96 34.39 14.72
CA PRO A 496 14.90 33.75 16.04
C PRO A 496 13.75 34.25 16.93
N THR A 497 13.20 35.43 16.64
CA THR A 497 12.06 36.07 17.32
C THR A 497 10.73 35.87 16.62
N ASP A 498 10.74 35.36 15.38
CA ASP A 498 9.58 35.11 14.53
C ASP A 498 9.91 33.92 13.59
N PRO A 499 9.98 32.69 14.14
CA PRO A 499 10.40 31.49 13.41
C PRO A 499 9.20 30.75 12.80
N PHE A 500 9.49 29.82 11.88
CA PHE A 500 8.57 28.73 11.60
C PHE A 500 8.55 27.80 12.81
N VAL A 501 7.36 27.41 13.24
CA VAL A 501 7.16 26.50 14.38
C VAL A 501 6.47 25.24 13.87
N ALA A 502 6.98 24.07 14.23
CA ALA A 502 6.25 22.80 14.14
C ALA A 502 6.12 22.22 15.55
N LYS A 503 4.90 22.14 16.07
CA LYS A 503 4.55 21.58 17.40
C LYS A 503 3.71 20.30 17.22
N ASN A 504 3.55 19.50 18.27
CA ASN A 504 2.86 18.22 18.21
C ASN A 504 3.41 17.33 17.07
N ILE A 505 4.74 17.34 16.86
CA ILE A 505 5.39 16.57 15.78
C ILE A 505 5.18 15.09 16.03
N ARG A 506 4.71 14.37 15.01
CA ARG A 506 4.44 12.93 15.04
C ARG A 506 4.89 12.27 13.74
N TYR A 507 5.23 10.99 13.79
CA TYR A 507 5.55 10.20 12.60
C TYR A 507 5.21 8.72 12.77
N ILE A 508 4.86 8.06 11.67
CA ILE A 508 4.57 6.62 11.61
C ILE A 508 5.60 5.97 10.69
N THR A 509 6.37 5.00 11.20
CA THR A 509 7.21 4.08 10.41
C THR A 509 6.72 2.63 10.45
N ASP A 510 5.65 2.31 11.18
CA ASP A 510 5.03 0.98 11.14
C ASP A 510 4.46 0.67 9.74
N GLY A 511 5.09 -0.29 9.07
CA GLY A 511 4.68 -0.73 7.74
C GLY A 511 3.24 -1.21 7.67
N LYS A 512 2.67 -1.84 8.71
CA LYS A 512 1.27 -2.29 8.64
C LYS A 512 0.29 -1.10 8.63
N THR A 513 0.44 -0.18 9.57
CA THR A 513 -0.38 1.03 9.67
C THR A 513 -0.25 1.86 8.39
N LEU A 514 0.97 1.98 7.84
CA LEU A 514 1.21 2.68 6.57
C LEU A 514 0.63 1.96 5.34
N ASP A 515 0.66 0.62 5.30
CA ASP A 515 0.04 -0.17 4.23
C ASP A 515 -1.50 -0.02 4.24
N GLU A 516 -2.14 -0.05 5.42
CA GLU A 516 -3.58 0.26 5.55
C GLU A 516 -3.91 1.71 5.15
N PHE A 517 -3.15 2.66 5.66
CA PHE A 517 -3.37 4.09 5.48
C PHE A 517 -3.12 4.54 4.02
N ALA A 518 -2.13 3.99 3.34
CA ALA A 518 -1.95 4.19 1.90
C ALA A 518 -3.08 3.52 1.08
N GLY A 519 -3.63 2.39 1.56
CA GLY A 519 -4.72 1.66 0.94
C GLY A 519 -6.02 2.46 0.76
N ASP A 520 -6.36 3.36 1.69
CA ASP A 520 -7.55 4.21 1.55
C ASP A 520 -7.44 5.16 0.33
N PHE A 521 -6.25 5.73 0.09
CA PHE A 521 -6.01 6.65 -1.04
C PHE A 521 -5.73 5.93 -2.35
N LEU A 522 -4.78 5.00 -2.34
CA LEU A 522 -4.42 4.19 -3.51
C LEU A 522 -5.61 3.33 -3.97
N GLY A 523 -6.41 2.84 -3.02
CA GLY A 523 -7.37 1.78 -3.25
C GLY A 523 -6.69 0.45 -3.60
N THR A 524 -7.53 -0.55 -3.89
CA THR A 524 -7.08 -1.88 -4.26
C THR A 524 -7.34 -2.19 -5.74
N ALA A 525 -6.66 -3.23 -6.21
CA ALA A 525 -6.96 -3.93 -7.45
C ALA A 525 -7.11 -5.42 -7.17
N THR A 526 -7.82 -6.13 -8.05
CA THR A 526 -7.98 -7.59 -7.95
C THR A 526 -7.06 -8.30 -8.95
N ILE A 527 -6.39 -9.36 -8.52
CA ILE A 527 -5.54 -10.21 -9.36
C ILE A 527 -6.03 -11.65 -9.28
N ASN A 528 -6.66 -12.10 -10.35
CA ASN A 528 -7.04 -13.49 -10.56
C ASN A 528 -5.81 -14.27 -11.04
N ARG A 529 -5.53 -15.41 -10.40
CA ARG A 529 -4.38 -16.29 -10.69
C ARG A 529 -4.69 -17.72 -10.26
N ASP A 530 -3.94 -18.68 -10.79
CA ASP A 530 -3.80 -19.98 -10.15
C ASP A 530 -2.78 -19.84 -9.00
N SER A 531 -3.23 -19.92 -7.76
CA SER A 531 -2.36 -19.75 -6.57
C SER A 531 -1.45 -20.96 -6.29
N SER A 532 -1.62 -22.08 -7.01
CA SER A 532 -0.66 -23.19 -6.98
C SER A 532 0.53 -23.00 -7.93
N VAL A 533 0.40 -22.07 -8.89
CA VAL A 533 1.41 -21.76 -9.92
C VAL A 533 1.97 -20.34 -9.79
N VAL A 534 1.24 -19.41 -9.18
CA VAL A 534 1.63 -18.00 -9.00
C VAL A 534 1.46 -17.55 -7.55
N THR A 535 2.58 -17.31 -6.87
CA THR A 535 2.62 -16.51 -5.63
C THR A 535 2.70 -15.03 -6.00
N LEU A 536 2.00 -14.18 -5.24
CA LEU A 536 2.14 -12.72 -5.31
C LEU A 536 2.91 -12.23 -4.09
N THR A 537 3.86 -11.33 -4.31
CA THR A 537 4.54 -10.60 -3.24
C THR A 537 4.36 -9.11 -3.44
N GLN A 538 3.93 -8.39 -2.41
CA GLN A 538 3.84 -6.92 -2.42
C GLN A 538 4.32 -6.40 -1.06
N ASN A 539 5.16 -5.37 -1.04
CA ASN A 539 5.74 -4.83 0.19
C ASN A 539 6.51 -5.88 1.01
N ASP A 540 7.31 -6.71 0.34
CA ASP A 540 8.10 -7.81 0.94
C ASP A 540 7.29 -8.87 1.71
N LYS A 541 5.97 -8.92 1.47
CA LYS A 541 5.02 -9.87 2.08
C LYS A 541 4.30 -10.64 0.99
N GLU A 542 4.06 -11.93 1.21
CA GLU A 542 3.19 -12.74 0.35
C GLU A 542 1.73 -12.29 0.49
N VAL A 543 0.99 -12.27 -0.62
CA VAL A 543 -0.43 -11.87 -0.67
C VAL A 543 -1.28 -13.13 -0.81
N GLU A 544 -1.83 -13.59 0.31
CA GLU A 544 -2.70 -14.78 0.39
C GLU A 544 -3.95 -14.66 -0.49
N GLY A 545 -4.53 -13.45 -0.57
CA GLY A 545 -5.74 -13.15 -1.36
C GLY A 545 -5.45 -12.68 -2.80
N SER A 546 -6.52 -12.30 -3.50
CA SER A 546 -6.45 -11.66 -4.82
C SER A 546 -6.39 -10.13 -4.77
N SER A 547 -6.67 -9.51 -3.62
CA SER A 547 -6.65 -8.04 -3.46
C SER A 547 -5.23 -7.54 -3.17
N VAL A 548 -4.77 -6.55 -3.94
CA VAL A 548 -3.49 -5.86 -3.77
C VAL A 548 -3.67 -4.35 -3.73
N LEU A 549 -2.71 -3.62 -3.17
CA LEU A 549 -2.68 -2.15 -3.20
C LEU A 549 -2.37 -1.67 -4.63
N ALA A 550 -3.12 -0.68 -5.11
CA ALA A 550 -2.87 -0.05 -6.40
C ALA A 550 -1.64 0.88 -6.36
N SER A 551 -1.02 1.13 -7.52
CA SER A 551 0.22 1.89 -7.75
C SER A 551 1.48 1.41 -7.00
N SER A 552 1.38 0.43 -6.11
CA SER A 552 2.51 -0.28 -5.48
C SER A 552 2.86 -1.53 -6.31
N PRO A 553 4.15 -1.83 -6.57
CA PRO A 553 4.52 -2.95 -7.43
C PRO A 553 4.12 -4.28 -6.78
N VAL A 554 3.48 -5.16 -7.55
CA VAL A 554 3.23 -6.55 -7.16
C VAL A 554 4.13 -7.48 -7.97
N TYR A 555 4.91 -8.27 -7.27
CA TYR A 555 5.83 -9.26 -7.82
C TYR A 555 5.12 -10.60 -8.02
N LEU A 556 5.51 -11.31 -9.08
CA LEU A 556 5.01 -12.60 -9.53
C LEU A 556 6.12 -13.64 -9.36
N THR A 557 5.96 -14.55 -8.41
CA THR A 557 6.84 -15.72 -8.28
C THR A 557 6.12 -16.94 -8.85
N PHE A 558 6.73 -17.58 -9.83
CA PHE A 558 6.14 -18.76 -10.48
C PHE A 558 6.66 -20.05 -9.87
N THR A 559 5.77 -21.02 -9.67
CA THR A 559 6.09 -22.37 -9.20
C THR A 559 5.58 -23.37 -10.23
N ALA A 560 6.49 -24.09 -10.91
CA ALA A 560 6.08 -25.15 -11.82
C ALA A 560 5.82 -26.48 -11.08
N PRO A 561 4.77 -27.25 -11.46
CA PRO A 561 4.58 -28.61 -10.99
C PRO A 561 5.75 -29.54 -11.32
N GLU A 562 5.87 -30.67 -10.61
CA GLU A 562 6.94 -31.65 -10.84
C GLU A 562 6.98 -32.12 -12.32
N GLY A 563 8.18 -32.09 -12.91
CA GLY A 563 8.39 -32.42 -14.33
C GLY A 563 7.94 -31.35 -15.33
N LYS A 564 7.36 -30.23 -14.88
CA LYS A 564 6.99 -29.08 -15.71
C LYS A 564 7.94 -27.89 -15.53
N VAL A 565 7.85 -26.95 -16.47
CA VAL A 565 8.60 -25.69 -16.51
C VAL A 565 7.70 -24.57 -17.05
N ILE A 566 7.95 -23.32 -16.67
CA ILE A 566 7.16 -22.17 -17.12
C ILE A 566 7.59 -21.79 -18.54
N SER A 567 6.76 -22.08 -19.55
CA SER A 567 7.05 -21.70 -20.94
C SER A 567 6.56 -20.30 -21.31
N GLY A 568 5.72 -19.69 -20.49
CA GLY A 568 5.29 -18.30 -20.67
C GLY A 568 4.35 -17.82 -19.57
N TYR A 569 4.15 -16.51 -19.49
CA TYR A 569 3.16 -15.86 -18.64
C TYR A 569 2.61 -14.61 -19.35
N ALA A 570 1.39 -14.22 -19.03
CA ALA A 570 0.81 -12.95 -19.43
C ALA A 570 -0.13 -12.41 -18.35
N VAL A 571 -0.04 -11.10 -18.09
CA VAL A 571 -0.99 -10.35 -17.26
C VAL A 571 -1.91 -9.56 -18.19
N SER A 572 -3.21 -9.55 -17.89
CA SER A 572 -4.22 -8.84 -18.69
C SER A 572 -5.24 -8.12 -17.81
N CYS A 573 -5.73 -6.96 -18.25
CA CYS A 573 -6.74 -6.15 -17.57
C CYS A 573 -7.82 -5.78 -18.58
N ASN A 574 -9.09 -6.03 -18.27
CA ASN A 574 -10.23 -5.78 -19.17
C ASN A 574 -10.00 -6.30 -20.61
N SER A 575 -9.36 -7.47 -20.76
CA SER A 575 -8.89 -8.11 -22.00
C SER A 575 -7.71 -7.46 -22.77
N GLY A 576 -7.25 -6.27 -22.35
CA GLY A 576 -5.98 -5.71 -22.82
C GLY A 576 -4.77 -6.35 -22.13
N ALA A 577 -3.64 -6.43 -22.83
CA ALA A 577 -2.38 -6.86 -22.24
C ALA A 577 -1.83 -5.79 -21.27
N VAL A 578 -1.19 -6.23 -20.18
CA VAL A 578 -0.63 -5.35 -19.14
C VAL A 578 0.88 -5.52 -19.13
N LYS A 579 1.63 -4.41 -19.08
CA LYS A 579 3.08 -4.49 -18.97
C LYS A 579 3.47 -5.16 -17.66
N VAL A 580 4.27 -6.20 -17.80
CA VAL A 580 5.06 -6.79 -16.72
C VAL A 580 6.50 -6.30 -16.91
N TYR A 581 7.14 -5.94 -15.81
CA TYR A 581 8.53 -5.55 -15.69
C TYR A 581 9.31 -6.75 -15.15
N ASP A 582 10.59 -6.82 -15.43
CA ASP A 582 11.50 -7.81 -14.87
C ASP A 582 12.86 -7.17 -14.58
N ASN A 583 13.48 -7.57 -13.48
CA ASN A 583 14.84 -7.16 -13.09
C ASN A 583 15.47 -8.24 -12.17
N GLU A 584 16.62 -7.93 -11.57
CA GLU A 584 17.34 -8.85 -10.65
C GLU A 584 16.56 -9.26 -9.39
N ASN A 585 15.48 -8.54 -9.05
CA ASN A 585 14.56 -8.83 -7.93
C ASN A 585 13.30 -9.59 -8.39
N GLY A 586 13.22 -10.00 -9.65
CA GLY A 586 12.13 -10.81 -10.20
C GLY A 586 11.18 -10.04 -11.13
N ILE A 587 9.98 -10.62 -11.32
CA ILE A 587 8.99 -10.23 -12.33
C ILE A 587 7.84 -9.50 -11.61
N TYR A 588 7.38 -8.34 -12.08
CA TYR A 588 6.38 -7.53 -11.35
C TYR A 588 5.55 -6.59 -12.23
N PHE A 589 4.46 -6.03 -11.73
CA PHE A 589 3.71 -4.95 -12.40
C PHE A 589 3.09 -3.95 -11.43
N TYR A 590 2.61 -2.81 -11.95
CA TYR A 590 1.90 -1.78 -11.16
C TYR A 590 0.39 -1.86 -11.44
N PRO A 591 -0.43 -2.39 -10.53
CA PRO A 591 -1.89 -2.44 -10.68
C PRO A 591 -2.54 -1.06 -10.45
N GLU A 592 -3.62 -0.74 -11.16
CA GLU A 592 -4.39 0.50 -11.02
C GLU A 592 -5.63 0.33 -10.12
N LYS A 593 -6.09 1.43 -9.50
CA LYS A 593 -7.26 1.47 -8.60
C LYS A 593 -8.51 0.92 -9.28
N GLY A 594 -9.14 -0.08 -8.67
CA GLY A 594 -10.41 -0.66 -9.11
C GLY A 594 -10.33 -1.53 -10.37
N LYS A 595 -9.15 -1.83 -10.91
CA LYS A 595 -9.01 -2.75 -12.05
C LYS A 595 -9.01 -4.21 -11.61
N VAL A 596 -9.35 -5.10 -12.55
CA VAL A 596 -9.25 -6.56 -12.39
C VAL A 596 -8.23 -7.09 -13.39
N TYR A 597 -7.16 -7.66 -12.86
CA TYR A 597 -6.08 -8.30 -13.59
C TYR A 597 -6.25 -9.82 -13.59
N ASN A 598 -5.81 -10.48 -14.65
CA ASN A 598 -5.78 -11.93 -14.77
C ASN A 598 -4.37 -12.35 -15.18
N VAL A 599 -3.73 -13.17 -14.35
CA VAL A 599 -2.42 -13.80 -14.62
C VAL A 599 -2.68 -15.16 -15.23
N SER A 600 -2.19 -15.36 -16.45
CA SER A 600 -2.20 -16.65 -17.16
C SER A 600 -0.77 -17.17 -17.30
N VAL A 601 -0.60 -18.48 -17.17
CA VAL A 601 0.71 -19.15 -17.18
C VAL A 601 0.65 -20.34 -18.13
N ALA A 602 1.67 -20.49 -18.97
CA ALA A 602 1.87 -21.63 -19.85
C ALA A 602 2.94 -22.56 -19.26
N LEU A 603 2.68 -23.86 -19.30
CA LEU A 603 3.59 -24.90 -18.83
C LEU A 603 4.07 -25.75 -20.01
N ALA A 604 5.35 -26.13 -20.01
CA ALA A 604 5.92 -27.15 -20.89
C ALA A 604 6.51 -28.30 -20.06
N ASP A 605 6.87 -29.40 -20.73
CA ASP A 605 7.63 -30.51 -20.11
C ASP A 605 9.09 -30.12 -19.89
N LYS A 606 9.69 -30.57 -18.79
CA LYS A 606 11.10 -30.33 -18.49
C LYS A 606 11.99 -31.11 -19.47
N VAL A 607 12.83 -30.36 -20.20
CA VAL A 607 13.88 -30.89 -21.07
C VAL A 607 15.22 -30.31 -20.60
N GLU A 608 16.30 -31.10 -20.60
CA GLU A 608 17.66 -30.56 -20.39
C GLU A 608 18.20 -30.06 -21.74
N ALA A 609 18.73 -28.83 -21.79
CA ALA A 609 19.00 -28.11 -23.02
C ALA A 609 20.24 -27.20 -22.95
N VAL A 610 20.70 -26.76 -24.12
CA VAL A 610 21.77 -25.75 -24.25
C VAL A 610 21.20 -24.49 -24.94
N LEU A 611 21.33 -23.34 -24.30
CA LEU A 611 20.96 -22.04 -24.85
C LEU A 611 22.21 -21.30 -25.34
N THR A 612 22.21 -20.93 -26.62
CA THR A 612 23.26 -20.12 -27.26
C THR A 612 22.88 -18.64 -27.26
N LEU A 613 23.78 -17.78 -26.78
CA LEU A 613 23.55 -16.34 -26.63
C LEU A 613 24.29 -15.56 -27.73
N ASN A 614 23.67 -15.40 -28.90
CA ASN A 614 24.31 -14.77 -30.07
C ASN A 614 24.46 -13.25 -29.87
N LEU A 615 25.68 -12.76 -29.70
CA LEU A 615 25.97 -11.34 -29.55
C LEU A 615 26.07 -10.67 -30.94
N LYS A 616 25.08 -9.84 -31.29
CA LYS A 616 24.99 -9.12 -32.57
C LYS A 616 25.11 -7.60 -32.37
N PRO A 617 25.73 -6.83 -33.28
CA PRO A 617 25.61 -5.38 -33.30
C PRO A 617 24.15 -4.97 -33.56
N TYR A 618 23.68 -3.90 -32.91
CA TYR A 618 22.29 -3.47 -32.99
C TYR A 618 21.81 -3.26 -34.43
N ALA A 619 20.68 -3.87 -34.76
CA ALA A 619 20.11 -3.94 -36.10
C ALA A 619 18.59 -3.78 -36.04
N ILE A 620 18.00 -3.21 -37.10
CA ILE A 620 16.55 -3.21 -37.30
C ILE A 620 16.21 -4.34 -38.27
N LYS A 621 15.24 -5.18 -37.90
CA LYS A 621 14.67 -6.18 -38.80
C LYS A 621 13.54 -5.53 -39.60
N LEU A 622 13.73 -5.37 -40.91
CA LEU A 622 12.72 -4.85 -41.84
C LEU A 622 12.28 -6.00 -42.75
N ASN A 623 10.99 -6.34 -42.70
CA ASN A 623 10.46 -7.61 -43.21
C ASN A 623 11.28 -8.78 -42.61
N ASP A 624 11.93 -9.59 -43.45
CA ASP A 624 12.81 -10.69 -43.00
C ASP A 624 14.32 -10.38 -43.06
N THR A 625 14.72 -9.14 -43.37
CA THR A 625 16.13 -8.75 -43.47
C THR A 625 16.58 -7.92 -42.26
N GLU A 626 17.69 -8.33 -41.64
CA GLU A 626 18.36 -7.58 -40.56
C GLU A 626 19.32 -6.55 -41.14
N TYR A 627 19.08 -5.27 -40.84
CA TYR A 627 19.94 -4.16 -41.24
C TYR A 627 20.67 -3.61 -40.01
N LYS A 628 21.99 -3.83 -39.91
CA LYS A 628 22.84 -3.20 -38.88
C LYS A 628 22.61 -1.69 -38.88
N LEU A 629 22.43 -1.09 -37.71
CA LEU A 629 22.41 0.37 -37.60
C LEU A 629 23.84 0.91 -37.76
N ASN A 630 24.74 0.48 -36.89
CA ASN A 630 26.16 0.81 -36.96
C ASN A 630 26.98 -0.45 -37.21
N ASP A 631 28.06 -0.30 -37.97
CA ASP A 631 29.03 -1.39 -38.18
C ASP A 631 30.18 -1.21 -37.19
N PHE A 632 30.10 -1.92 -36.05
CA PHE A 632 31.11 -1.91 -35.00
C PHE A 632 31.44 -3.34 -34.57
N ASP A 633 32.70 -3.57 -34.20
CA ASP A 633 33.16 -4.85 -33.65
C ASP A 633 32.81 -4.97 -32.16
N ILE A 634 32.13 -6.05 -31.77
CA ILE A 634 31.80 -6.31 -30.36
C ILE A 634 33.06 -6.73 -29.61
N ASN A 635 33.54 -5.89 -28.70
CA ASN A 635 34.54 -6.32 -27.74
C ASN A 635 33.86 -7.08 -26.58
N LYS A 636 33.84 -8.41 -26.66
CA LYS A 636 33.27 -9.32 -25.66
C LYS A 636 33.70 -9.02 -24.21
N ASN A 637 34.92 -8.51 -23.99
CA ASN A 637 35.42 -8.18 -22.66
C ASN A 637 34.66 -7.01 -22.00
N ASN A 638 33.93 -6.21 -22.79
CA ASN A 638 33.08 -5.12 -22.34
C ASN A 638 31.60 -5.52 -22.20
N VAL A 639 31.27 -6.81 -22.39
CA VAL A 639 29.93 -7.37 -22.26
C VAL A 639 29.80 -8.09 -20.92
N LYS A 640 28.73 -7.80 -20.17
CA LYS A 640 28.28 -8.60 -19.02
C LYS A 640 26.91 -9.18 -19.35
N LEU A 641 26.73 -10.48 -19.11
CA LEU A 641 25.48 -11.19 -19.39
C LEU A 641 24.93 -11.79 -18.09
N THR A 642 23.61 -11.72 -17.92
CA THR A 642 22.87 -12.52 -16.93
C THR A 642 21.69 -13.21 -17.61
N VAL A 643 21.38 -14.42 -17.17
CA VAL A 643 20.26 -15.25 -17.63
C VAL A 643 19.38 -15.56 -16.42
N LEU A 644 18.18 -15.00 -16.39
CA LEU A 644 17.14 -15.26 -15.39
C LEU A 644 16.23 -16.40 -15.89
N ASP A 645 16.14 -17.45 -15.08
CA ASP A 645 15.20 -18.56 -15.24
C ASP A 645 13.83 -18.18 -14.67
N VAL A 646 12.79 -18.08 -15.51
CA VAL A 646 11.43 -17.70 -15.09
C VAL A 646 10.74 -18.79 -14.26
N THR A 647 11.20 -20.05 -14.34
CA THR A 647 10.66 -21.18 -13.59
C THR A 647 11.17 -21.24 -12.15
N THR A 648 12.39 -20.76 -11.90
CA THR A 648 13.04 -20.90 -10.59
C THR A 648 13.43 -19.58 -9.93
N GLY A 649 13.35 -18.45 -10.64
CA GLY A 649 13.87 -17.17 -10.20
C GLY A 649 15.40 -17.07 -10.20
N THR A 650 16.11 -18.10 -10.66
CA THR A 650 17.58 -18.17 -10.59
C THR A 650 18.21 -17.25 -11.63
N VAL A 651 19.06 -16.31 -11.18
CA VAL A 651 19.91 -15.47 -12.06
C VAL A 651 21.30 -16.09 -12.20
N THR A 652 21.66 -16.48 -13.42
CA THR A 652 22.99 -17.03 -13.75
C THR A 652 23.82 -15.97 -14.48
N ALA A 653 24.98 -15.59 -13.94
CA ALA A 653 25.93 -14.72 -14.63
C ALA A 653 26.77 -15.49 -15.65
N VAL A 654 26.99 -14.92 -16.84
CA VAL A 654 27.69 -15.56 -17.96
C VAL A 654 28.84 -14.66 -18.43
N THR A 655 30.05 -15.22 -18.51
CA THR A 655 31.24 -14.54 -19.04
C THR A 655 31.44 -14.96 -20.50
N PRO A 656 31.32 -14.05 -21.49
CA PRO A 656 31.42 -14.40 -22.90
C PRO A 656 32.87 -14.69 -23.34
N GLU A 657 33.19 -15.98 -23.56
CA GLU A 657 34.48 -16.38 -24.14
C GLU A 657 34.56 -16.14 -25.66
N ASP A 658 33.43 -15.97 -26.35
CA ASP A 658 33.32 -15.59 -27.76
C ASP A 658 32.08 -14.69 -28.00
N LEU A 659 31.47 -14.73 -29.20
CA LEU A 659 30.26 -13.98 -29.55
C LEU A 659 28.99 -14.86 -29.60
N ALA A 660 29.06 -16.12 -29.17
CA ALA A 660 27.92 -17.03 -29.08
C ALA A 660 28.04 -17.98 -27.87
N PRO A 661 28.32 -17.46 -26.64
CA PRO A 661 28.52 -18.31 -25.46
C PRO A 661 27.29 -19.14 -25.14
N THR A 662 27.51 -20.37 -24.67
CA THR A 662 26.47 -21.34 -24.36
C THR A 662 26.23 -21.49 -22.86
N VAL A 663 24.98 -21.67 -22.48
CA VAL A 663 24.54 -21.92 -21.09
C VAL A 663 23.75 -23.22 -21.06
N ASN A 664 24.07 -24.10 -20.11
CA ASN A 664 23.21 -25.26 -19.81
C ASN A 664 21.97 -24.76 -19.07
N VAL A 665 20.80 -25.03 -19.64
CA VAL A 665 19.49 -24.59 -19.13
C VAL A 665 18.51 -25.76 -19.14
N THR A 666 17.34 -25.56 -18.56
CA THR A 666 16.21 -26.46 -18.77
C THR A 666 15.28 -25.89 -19.85
N GLY A 667 14.22 -26.61 -20.19
CA GLY A 667 13.10 -26.02 -20.91
C GLY A 667 12.45 -24.89 -20.08
N GLY A 668 11.73 -23.99 -20.73
CA GLY A 668 11.05 -22.86 -20.09
C GLY A 668 11.41 -21.51 -20.71
N LYS A 669 10.84 -20.44 -20.18
CA LYS A 669 11.14 -19.05 -20.55
C LYS A 669 12.38 -18.58 -19.79
N TYR A 670 13.30 -17.95 -20.51
CA TYR A 670 14.47 -17.28 -19.95
C TYR A 670 14.47 -15.82 -20.36
N ILE A 671 14.94 -14.96 -19.46
CA ILE A 671 15.14 -13.52 -19.69
C ILE A 671 16.66 -13.29 -19.66
N ILE A 672 17.18 -12.54 -20.62
CA ILE A 672 18.62 -12.33 -20.79
C ILE A 672 18.90 -10.84 -20.81
N THR A 673 19.63 -10.37 -19.80
CA THR A 673 20.10 -8.98 -19.69
C THR A 673 21.56 -8.92 -20.12
N ALA A 674 21.87 -8.01 -21.03
CA ALA A 674 23.19 -7.81 -21.60
C ALA A 674 23.61 -6.35 -21.46
N LYS A 675 24.69 -6.11 -20.72
CA LYS A 675 25.27 -4.77 -20.53
C LYS A 675 26.56 -4.65 -21.34
N TYR A 676 26.58 -3.80 -22.36
CA TYR A 676 27.75 -3.55 -23.23
C TYR A 676 28.17 -2.09 -23.18
N LEU A 677 29.45 -1.83 -22.83
CA LEU A 677 30.01 -0.48 -22.69
C LEU A 677 29.25 0.46 -21.73
N ASP A 678 28.32 -0.06 -20.92
CA ASP A 678 27.29 0.61 -20.10
C ASP A 678 25.86 0.75 -20.68
N ASN A 679 25.60 0.45 -21.96
CA ASN A 679 24.24 0.31 -22.48
C ASN A 679 23.62 -1.04 -22.07
N VAL A 680 22.31 -1.08 -21.76
CA VAL A 680 21.61 -2.30 -21.32
C VAL A 680 20.55 -2.73 -22.33
N THR A 681 20.64 -4.00 -22.74
CA THR A 681 19.71 -4.68 -23.64
C THR A 681 19.07 -5.85 -22.89
N GLU A 682 17.76 -6.01 -23.03
CA GLU A 682 17.03 -7.15 -22.49
C GLU A 682 16.30 -7.87 -23.63
N THR A 683 16.29 -9.20 -23.57
CA THR A 683 15.55 -10.06 -24.50
C THR A 683 15.02 -11.28 -23.75
N SER A 684 14.11 -12.04 -24.34
CA SER A 684 13.63 -13.29 -23.76
C SER A 684 13.47 -14.38 -24.81
N VAL A 685 13.62 -15.63 -24.38
CA VAL A 685 13.55 -16.83 -25.23
C VAL A 685 12.74 -17.91 -24.54
N ILE A 686 12.05 -18.74 -25.32
CA ILE A 686 11.37 -19.93 -24.83
C ILE A 686 12.14 -21.15 -25.32
N VAL A 687 12.69 -21.92 -24.38
CA VAL A 687 13.43 -23.15 -24.63
C VAL A 687 12.45 -24.32 -24.57
N SER A 688 12.18 -24.95 -25.71
CA SER A 688 11.29 -26.12 -25.82
C SER A 688 11.97 -27.37 -26.39
N GLU A 689 13.22 -27.23 -26.85
CA GLU A 689 14.02 -28.30 -27.44
C GLU A 689 15.38 -28.43 -26.72
N LYS A 690 16.16 -29.46 -27.05
CA LYS A 690 17.49 -29.71 -26.45
C LYS A 690 18.54 -28.65 -26.79
N SER A 691 18.24 -27.76 -27.74
CA SER A 691 19.09 -26.63 -28.13
C SER A 691 18.21 -25.46 -28.50
N ALA A 692 18.54 -24.27 -28.02
CA ALA A 692 17.91 -23.01 -28.38
C ALA A 692 18.96 -21.94 -28.64
N SER A 693 18.59 -20.89 -29.35
CA SER A 693 19.45 -19.72 -29.56
C SER A 693 18.63 -18.44 -29.48
N VAL A 694 19.22 -17.39 -28.91
CA VAL A 694 18.63 -16.05 -28.86
C VAL A 694 19.63 -15.01 -29.35
N ASP A 695 19.15 -14.05 -30.14
CA ASP A 695 19.96 -12.92 -30.60
C ASP A 695 19.89 -11.76 -29.61
N ILE A 696 21.05 -11.21 -29.30
CA ILE A 696 21.25 -10.14 -28.31
C ILE A 696 21.89 -8.94 -29.02
N TYR A 697 21.08 -7.91 -29.24
CA TYR A 697 21.43 -6.75 -30.06
C TYR A 697 22.09 -5.64 -29.24
N LEU A 698 23.43 -5.65 -29.18
CA LEU A 698 24.23 -4.71 -28.40
C LEU A 698 24.39 -3.37 -29.15
N SER A 699 24.29 -2.25 -28.44
CA SER A 699 24.53 -0.91 -29.01
C SER A 699 25.80 -0.25 -28.44
N ASP A 700 26.61 0.32 -29.33
CA ASP A 700 27.77 1.15 -28.99
C ASP A 700 27.42 2.61 -28.69
N ALA A 701 26.17 3.02 -28.93
CA ALA A 701 25.66 4.39 -28.91
C ALA A 701 26.13 5.26 -27.74
N TYR A 702 26.41 6.54 -28.03
CA TYR A 702 26.82 7.52 -27.02
C TYR A 702 26.11 8.87 -27.18
N MET A 703 25.30 9.19 -26.19
CA MET A 703 24.72 10.50 -25.94
C MET A 703 25.61 11.27 -24.96
N GLY A 704 25.66 12.59 -25.11
CA GLY A 704 26.45 13.48 -24.24
C GLY A 704 27.65 14.12 -24.93
N GLY A 705 28.03 13.59 -26.09
CA GLY A 705 29.23 14.03 -26.80
C GLY A 705 29.04 15.24 -27.71
N TRP A 706 29.88 15.31 -28.73
CA TRP A 706 29.87 16.33 -29.76
C TRP A 706 29.92 15.75 -31.17
N VAL A 707 29.39 16.51 -32.13
CA VAL A 707 29.38 16.19 -33.55
C VAL A 707 30.46 16.99 -34.25
N THR A 708 31.37 16.33 -34.96
CA THR A 708 32.46 16.95 -35.73
C THR A 708 32.31 16.61 -37.21
N GLY A 709 32.36 17.61 -38.07
CA GLY A 709 32.18 17.46 -39.51
C GLY A 709 32.17 18.80 -40.22
N GLY A 710 32.38 18.82 -41.54
CA GLY A 710 32.31 20.06 -42.34
C GLY A 710 33.28 21.18 -41.93
N GLY A 711 34.35 20.85 -41.19
CA GLY A 711 35.28 21.84 -40.62
C GLY A 711 34.86 22.43 -39.25
N TYR A 712 33.83 21.90 -38.60
CA TYR A 712 33.33 22.38 -37.31
C TYR A 712 33.14 21.26 -36.27
N THR A 713 32.95 21.66 -35.00
CA THR A 713 32.47 20.80 -33.90
C THR A 713 31.30 21.47 -33.18
N ALA A 714 30.17 20.78 -33.07
CA ALA A 714 28.98 21.20 -32.31
C ALA A 714 28.86 20.39 -31.02
N LYS A 715 28.74 21.07 -29.88
CA LYS A 715 28.72 20.42 -28.55
C LYS A 715 27.31 20.27 -27.99
N SER A 716 27.09 19.25 -27.16
CA SER A 716 25.89 19.16 -26.31
C SER A 716 25.80 20.37 -25.35
N TYR A 717 24.57 20.70 -24.93
CA TYR A 717 24.21 22.00 -24.35
C TYR A 717 25.18 22.51 -23.27
N ASN A 718 25.42 23.82 -23.32
CA ASN A 718 26.38 24.60 -22.55
C ASN A 718 27.84 24.07 -22.66
N GLY A 719 28.23 23.59 -23.84
CA GLY A 719 29.61 23.28 -24.18
C GLY A 719 30.19 21.99 -23.59
N SER A 720 29.32 21.02 -23.30
CA SER A 720 29.64 19.73 -22.65
C SER A 720 30.78 18.95 -23.35
N GLY A 721 31.50 18.12 -22.59
CA GLY A 721 32.68 17.36 -23.06
C GLY A 721 32.34 16.11 -23.90
N GLU A 722 33.30 15.63 -24.71
CA GLU A 722 33.09 14.50 -25.65
C GLU A 722 32.49 13.23 -25.02
N ASN A 723 32.93 12.93 -23.79
CA ASN A 723 32.52 11.76 -23.02
C ASN A 723 31.89 12.21 -21.68
N ALA A 724 31.09 13.28 -21.72
CA ALA A 724 30.33 13.75 -20.58
C ALA A 724 29.15 12.82 -20.28
N SER A 725 29.04 12.32 -19.05
CA SER A 725 27.86 11.59 -18.56
C SER A 725 26.76 12.52 -18.01
N SER A 726 27.03 13.82 -17.91
CA SER A 726 26.07 14.85 -17.54
C SER A 726 26.51 16.25 -18.00
N GLY A 727 25.55 17.17 -18.04
CA GLY A 727 25.76 18.58 -18.35
C GLY A 727 24.61 19.43 -17.81
N VAL A 728 24.47 20.67 -18.32
CA VAL A 728 23.44 21.57 -17.79
C VAL A 728 22.05 21.06 -18.16
N ASN A 729 21.24 20.82 -17.12
CA ASN A 729 19.88 20.27 -17.20
C ASN A 729 19.76 18.85 -17.76
N TRP A 730 20.84 18.08 -17.96
CA TRP A 730 20.78 16.70 -18.47
C TRP A 730 21.81 15.75 -17.82
N LYS A 731 21.48 14.46 -17.78
CA LYS A 731 22.40 13.35 -17.44
C LYS A 731 22.06 12.07 -18.17
N LEU A 732 23.02 11.17 -18.30
CA LEU A 732 22.74 9.77 -18.63
C LEU A 732 21.84 9.15 -17.55
N TYR A 733 20.79 8.46 -17.97
CA TYR A 733 19.85 7.80 -17.06
C TYR A 733 20.44 6.44 -16.65
N GLU A 734 20.56 6.20 -15.33
CA GLU A 734 21.18 4.98 -14.76
C GLU A 734 22.62 4.67 -15.29
N GLY A 735 23.28 5.68 -15.88
CA GLY A 735 24.59 5.55 -16.52
C GLY A 735 24.57 4.98 -17.95
N MET A 736 23.41 4.57 -18.48
CA MET A 736 23.28 4.08 -19.86
C MET A 736 23.61 5.18 -20.85
N ARG A 737 24.52 4.90 -21.78
CA ARG A 737 25.07 5.87 -22.75
C ARG A 737 24.11 6.21 -23.88
N ASP A 738 23.11 5.38 -24.12
CA ASP A 738 22.04 5.60 -25.11
C ASP A 738 20.81 6.34 -24.56
N THR A 739 20.70 6.54 -23.23
CA THR A 739 19.47 6.98 -22.57
C THR A 739 19.73 8.26 -21.77
N VAL A 740 18.95 9.32 -22.05
CA VAL A 740 19.19 10.67 -21.51
C VAL A 740 17.99 11.14 -20.71
N SER A 741 18.22 11.53 -19.45
CA SER A 741 17.26 12.24 -18.61
C SER A 741 17.55 13.74 -18.63
N MET A 742 16.52 14.55 -18.77
CA MET A 742 16.54 16.00 -18.98
C MET A 742 15.59 16.68 -17.97
N SER A 743 15.92 17.90 -17.54
CA SER A 743 15.26 18.57 -16.38
C SER A 743 15.01 20.07 -16.55
N ASN A 744 15.26 20.61 -17.75
CA ASN A 744 14.87 21.94 -18.24
C ASN A 744 15.30 22.05 -19.72
N TYR A 745 15.14 23.22 -20.33
CA TYR A 745 15.73 23.64 -21.61
C TYR A 745 17.16 23.10 -21.79
N THR A 746 17.32 22.16 -22.72
CA THR A 746 18.59 21.52 -23.05
C THR A 746 18.52 20.72 -24.36
N PHE A 747 19.67 20.32 -24.88
CA PHE A 747 19.78 19.27 -25.91
C PHE A 747 21.11 18.51 -25.75
N VAL A 748 21.11 17.28 -26.25
CA VAL A 748 22.24 16.36 -26.16
C VAL A 748 22.46 15.74 -27.53
N TYR A 749 23.63 15.97 -28.13
CA TYR A 749 24.02 15.38 -29.40
C TYR A 749 24.42 13.91 -29.24
N TYR A 750 24.10 13.13 -30.26
CA TYR A 750 24.66 11.81 -30.48
C TYR A 750 26.09 11.93 -31.03
N LYS A 751 27.01 11.11 -30.52
CA LYS A 751 28.44 11.20 -30.86
C LYS A 751 28.70 10.79 -32.32
N GLY A 752 29.48 11.61 -33.03
CA GLY A 752 30.11 11.22 -34.31
C GLY A 752 29.24 11.29 -35.58
N LEU A 753 27.91 11.38 -35.49
CA LEU A 753 27.06 11.44 -36.69
C LEU A 753 26.95 12.86 -37.25
N TYR A 754 27.29 13.02 -38.55
CA TYR A 754 27.16 14.27 -39.30
C TYR A 754 26.76 14.00 -40.76
N GLY A 755 25.72 14.68 -41.27
CA GLY A 755 25.36 14.57 -42.69
C GLY A 755 24.09 15.34 -43.08
N THR A 756 23.65 15.17 -44.32
CA THR A 756 22.30 15.57 -44.80
C THR A 756 21.31 14.40 -44.79
N THR A 757 21.81 13.17 -44.75
CA THR A 757 21.01 11.95 -44.88
C THR A 757 21.44 10.97 -43.79
N TYR A 758 20.51 10.59 -42.91
CA TYR A 758 20.73 9.72 -41.76
C TYR A 758 19.40 9.25 -41.16
N TYR A 759 19.41 8.08 -40.53
CA TYR A 759 18.33 7.60 -39.68
C TYR A 759 18.66 7.85 -38.20
N SER A 760 17.64 8.12 -37.38
CA SER A 760 17.75 8.22 -35.93
C SER A 760 16.47 7.73 -35.27
N GLU A 761 16.59 6.97 -34.19
CA GLU A 761 15.46 6.43 -33.43
C GLU A 761 15.65 6.59 -31.93
N ALA A 762 14.53 6.64 -31.21
CA ALA A 762 14.49 6.54 -29.76
C ALA A 762 13.11 6.10 -29.26
N TYR A 763 13.05 5.64 -28.00
CA TYR A 763 11.84 5.20 -27.34
C TYR A 763 11.27 6.28 -26.40
N PHE A 764 9.95 6.46 -26.48
CA PHE A 764 9.16 7.46 -25.76
C PHE A 764 8.17 6.77 -24.83
N ASP A 765 8.01 7.29 -23.61
CA ASP A 765 7.20 6.70 -22.54
C ASP A 765 5.82 7.38 -22.49
N THR A 766 4.84 6.84 -23.22
CA THR A 766 3.62 7.60 -23.61
C THR A 766 2.63 7.84 -22.47
N ASP A 767 2.78 7.12 -21.36
CA ASP A 767 1.81 7.12 -20.27
C ASP A 767 2.08 8.24 -19.24
N LEU A 768 3.31 8.77 -19.22
CA LEU A 768 3.69 9.90 -18.37
C LEU A 768 2.98 11.20 -18.82
N PRO A 769 2.51 12.05 -17.89
CA PRO A 769 1.77 13.29 -18.22
C PRO A 769 2.48 14.23 -19.21
N ASN A 770 3.81 14.25 -19.22
CA ASN A 770 4.60 15.13 -20.08
C ASN A 770 4.59 14.67 -21.55
N TYR A 771 4.27 13.40 -21.84
CA TYR A 771 4.05 12.90 -23.19
C TYR A 771 2.56 12.84 -23.57
N ARG A 772 1.65 13.45 -22.79
CA ARG A 772 0.27 13.69 -23.25
C ARG A 772 0.24 14.89 -24.19
N LEU A 773 -0.47 14.76 -25.31
CA LEU A 773 -0.64 15.87 -26.26
C LEU A 773 -1.33 17.05 -25.57
N ASN A 774 -0.53 18.07 -25.26
CA ASN A 774 -0.96 19.29 -24.58
C ASN A 774 -0.45 20.51 -25.35
N THR A 775 -1.01 21.68 -25.04
CA THR A 775 -0.74 22.92 -25.78
C THR A 775 0.10 23.93 -25.01
N SER A 776 0.63 23.55 -23.82
CA SER A 776 1.31 24.42 -22.85
C SER A 776 2.75 24.85 -23.21
N ASN A 777 3.06 24.94 -24.51
CA ASN A 777 4.36 25.35 -25.05
C ASN A 777 5.55 24.44 -24.68
N LYS A 778 5.25 23.17 -24.39
CA LYS A 778 6.17 22.11 -23.96
C LYS A 778 6.53 21.16 -25.12
N PHE A 779 7.76 20.64 -25.13
CA PHE A 779 8.20 19.61 -26.09
C PHE A 779 9.46 18.85 -25.65
N THR A 780 9.48 17.54 -25.85
CA THR A 780 10.60 16.62 -25.71
C THR A 780 10.69 15.76 -26.97
N GLY A 781 11.89 15.56 -27.53
CA GLY A 781 12.04 14.62 -28.64
C GLY A 781 13.44 14.51 -29.26
N ILE A 782 13.50 13.75 -30.35
CA ILE A 782 14.67 13.63 -31.22
C ILE A 782 14.90 14.97 -31.89
N MET A 783 16.11 15.53 -31.76
CA MET A 783 16.56 16.67 -32.56
C MET A 783 16.99 16.17 -33.94
N ILE A 784 16.02 16.13 -34.87
CA ILE A 784 16.19 15.57 -36.22
C ILE A 784 17.04 16.45 -37.13
N ALA A 785 17.15 17.76 -36.85
CA ALA A 785 18.07 18.66 -37.54
C ALA A 785 18.35 19.96 -36.76
N SER A 786 19.56 20.52 -36.91
CA SER A 786 19.97 21.84 -36.41
C SER A 786 20.75 22.65 -37.46
N LYS A 787 20.74 23.98 -37.38
CA LYS A 787 21.36 24.87 -38.38
C LYS A 787 22.74 25.44 -37.99
N HIS A 788 23.07 25.54 -36.70
CA HIS A 788 24.33 26.13 -36.22
C HIS A 788 24.88 25.40 -34.99
N VAL A 789 26.20 25.47 -34.78
CA VAL A 789 26.93 24.81 -33.68
C VAL A 789 26.69 25.39 -32.28
N ASN A 790 26.03 26.56 -32.20
CA ASN A 790 25.86 27.37 -30.99
C ASN A 790 24.37 27.67 -30.81
N LEU A 791 23.64 26.68 -30.30
CA LEU A 791 22.18 26.74 -30.11
C LEU A 791 21.79 27.46 -28.81
N ASP A 792 22.78 27.70 -27.94
CA ASP A 792 22.66 28.09 -26.52
C ASP A 792 22.48 29.61 -26.30
N GLY A 793 21.92 30.31 -27.30
CA GLY A 793 21.54 31.72 -27.19
C GLY A 793 22.63 32.74 -27.56
N GLY A 794 23.92 32.52 -27.27
CA GLY A 794 25.02 33.50 -27.40
C GLY A 794 25.44 33.97 -28.81
N GLY A 795 24.66 33.71 -29.86
CA GLY A 795 24.96 34.09 -31.26
C GLY A 795 24.23 35.34 -31.75
N THR A 796 24.79 36.01 -32.78
CA THR A 796 24.34 37.33 -33.28
C THR A 796 23.08 37.34 -34.15
N GLY A 797 22.58 36.18 -34.60
CA GLY A 797 21.36 36.04 -35.40
C GLY A 797 20.31 35.12 -34.78
N THR A 798 19.03 35.36 -35.05
CA THR A 798 17.93 34.46 -34.65
C THR A 798 17.81 33.26 -35.60
N ASN A 799 17.81 33.51 -36.91
CA ASN A 799 17.55 32.48 -37.94
C ASN A 799 18.62 31.39 -38.07
N ASP A 800 19.77 31.49 -37.40
CA ASP A 800 20.82 30.48 -37.42
C ASP A 800 20.69 29.46 -36.27
N LYS A 801 19.97 29.81 -35.21
CA LYS A 801 19.70 28.95 -34.05
C LYS A 801 18.54 27.97 -34.27
N MET A 802 18.12 27.82 -35.54
CA MET A 802 17.01 26.95 -35.94
C MET A 802 17.30 25.48 -35.62
N LYS A 803 16.31 24.84 -35.03
CA LYS A 803 16.24 23.44 -34.66
C LYS A 803 14.90 22.88 -35.10
N ILE A 804 14.87 21.61 -35.52
CA ILE A 804 13.65 20.84 -35.75
C ILE A 804 13.71 19.62 -34.83
N PHE A 805 12.64 19.37 -34.08
CA PHE A 805 12.50 18.22 -33.20
C PHE A 805 11.27 17.37 -33.60
N ALA A 806 11.33 16.06 -33.34
CA ALA A 806 10.24 15.11 -33.52
C ALA A 806 10.05 14.26 -32.25
N GLY A 807 8.80 14.02 -31.85
CA GLY A 807 8.47 13.26 -30.65
C GLY A 807 7.10 12.59 -30.72
N ILE A 808 6.85 11.70 -29.77
CA ILE A 808 5.57 11.02 -29.57
C ILE A 808 4.77 11.72 -28.47
N TYR A 809 3.50 12.02 -28.74
CA TYR A 809 2.58 12.65 -27.78
C TYR A 809 1.20 12.00 -27.85
N GLY A 810 0.78 11.30 -26.78
CA GLY A 810 -0.34 10.37 -26.83
C GLY A 810 -0.18 9.42 -28.03
N LYS A 811 -1.20 9.31 -28.88
CA LYS A 811 -1.16 8.50 -30.12
C LYS A 811 -0.66 9.23 -31.37
N SER A 812 -0.02 10.40 -31.22
CA SER A 812 0.46 11.25 -32.30
C SER A 812 1.99 11.25 -32.48
N VAL A 813 2.43 11.33 -33.73
CA VAL A 813 3.76 11.87 -34.08
C VAL A 813 3.64 13.39 -34.20
N VAL A 814 4.51 14.12 -33.50
CA VAL A 814 4.47 15.59 -33.40
C VAL A 814 5.84 16.18 -33.75
N LEU A 815 5.81 17.26 -34.53
CA LEU A 815 6.98 18.09 -34.82
C LEU A 815 6.92 19.42 -34.07
N THR A 816 8.08 19.96 -33.73
CA THR A 816 8.22 21.38 -33.44
C THR A 816 9.46 21.96 -34.15
N SER A 817 9.41 23.24 -34.51
CA SER A 817 10.58 23.92 -35.09
C SER A 817 10.76 25.31 -34.50
N THR A 818 11.97 25.61 -34.03
CA THR A 818 12.22 26.77 -33.17
C THR A 818 13.63 27.31 -33.31
N ASN A 819 13.78 28.63 -33.25
CA ASN A 819 15.07 29.33 -33.13
C ASN A 819 15.44 29.64 -31.67
N GLY A 820 14.50 29.55 -30.75
CA GLY A 820 14.70 29.81 -29.32
C GLY A 820 14.55 28.54 -28.48
N TRP A 821 13.87 28.72 -27.35
CA TRP A 821 13.49 27.70 -26.35
C TRP A 821 11.96 27.74 -26.15
N SER A 822 11.22 27.57 -27.24
CA SER A 822 9.75 27.66 -27.27
C SER A 822 9.20 26.64 -28.25
N ALA A 823 8.18 25.88 -27.85
CA ALA A 823 7.46 24.91 -28.68
C ALA A 823 6.24 25.55 -29.39
N SER A 824 6.26 26.86 -29.66
CA SER A 824 5.06 27.59 -30.08
C SER A 824 4.64 27.28 -31.53
N ASN A 825 5.56 26.75 -32.35
CA ASN A 825 5.28 26.21 -33.69
C ASN A 825 5.35 24.67 -33.65
N THR A 826 4.44 24.07 -32.88
CA THR A 826 4.28 22.61 -32.74
C THR A 826 3.07 22.12 -33.51
N VAL A 827 3.24 21.08 -34.32
CA VAL A 827 2.20 20.51 -35.18
C VAL A 827 2.16 18.99 -35.06
N THR A 828 0.96 18.45 -34.84
CA THR A 828 0.68 17.01 -34.99
C THR A 828 0.76 16.67 -36.47
N ILE A 829 1.60 15.71 -36.89
CA ILE A 829 1.76 15.38 -38.32
C ILE A 829 1.08 14.08 -38.74
N ALA A 830 0.84 13.17 -37.81
CA ALA A 830 0.06 11.94 -38.00
C ALA A 830 -0.36 11.33 -36.66
N ASN A 831 -1.42 10.55 -36.66
CA ASN A 831 -1.79 9.64 -35.57
C ASN A 831 -1.43 8.21 -35.99
N TYR A 832 -0.62 7.51 -35.20
CA TYR A 832 -0.13 6.18 -35.58
C TYR A 832 -1.06 5.05 -35.11
N SER A 833 -2.09 5.34 -34.32
CA SER A 833 -3.20 4.42 -34.03
C SER A 833 -3.81 3.83 -35.30
N ASP A 834 -3.97 4.66 -36.32
CA ASP A 834 -4.63 4.31 -37.57
C ASP A 834 -3.72 3.42 -38.46
N VAL A 835 -2.46 3.25 -38.07
CA VAL A 835 -1.42 2.45 -38.73
C VAL A 835 -1.13 1.16 -37.93
N LEU A 836 -1.05 1.24 -36.61
CA LEU A 836 -0.67 0.15 -35.71
C LEU A 836 -1.82 -0.53 -34.96
N GLY A 837 -3.01 0.07 -34.94
CA GLY A 837 -4.14 -0.33 -34.08
C GLY A 837 -4.18 0.39 -32.74
N GLU A 838 -5.18 0.05 -31.91
CA GLU A 838 -5.41 0.73 -30.61
C GLU A 838 -4.48 0.26 -29.48
N THR A 839 -3.90 -0.94 -29.58
CA THR A 839 -3.02 -1.49 -28.55
C THR A 839 -1.59 -0.96 -28.70
N LEU A 840 -1.31 0.15 -28.04
CA LEU A 840 0.03 0.78 -28.04
C LEU A 840 0.94 0.16 -26.97
N PRO A 841 2.25 -0.02 -27.23
CA PRO A 841 3.21 -0.40 -26.20
C PRO A 841 3.56 0.79 -25.30
N GLU A 842 3.76 0.54 -23.99
CA GLU A 842 4.13 1.53 -22.97
C GLU A 842 5.40 2.35 -23.31
N ARG A 843 6.27 1.79 -24.16
CA ARG A 843 7.27 2.59 -24.89
C ARG A 843 7.13 2.46 -26.40
N VAL A 844 6.93 3.60 -27.03
CA VAL A 844 6.75 3.75 -28.48
C VAL A 844 8.08 4.18 -29.10
N LYS A 845 8.59 3.40 -30.06
CA LYS A 845 9.80 3.76 -30.82
C LYS A 845 9.44 4.71 -31.94
N LEU A 846 9.99 5.93 -31.92
CA LEU A 846 9.95 6.85 -33.05
C LEU A 846 11.25 6.73 -33.83
N GLY A 847 11.17 6.25 -35.06
CA GLY A 847 12.23 6.32 -36.06
C GLY A 847 12.02 7.51 -36.99
N VAL A 848 13.08 8.25 -37.29
CA VAL A 848 13.07 9.33 -38.28
C VAL A 848 14.24 9.17 -39.23
N LEU A 849 13.93 8.99 -40.51
CA LEU A 849 14.90 9.12 -41.60
C LEU A 849 14.86 10.55 -42.13
N ARG A 850 15.99 11.24 -42.13
CA ARG A 850 16.21 12.45 -42.93
C ARG A 850 16.91 12.09 -44.24
N ASP A 851 16.46 12.70 -45.32
CA ASP A 851 17.13 12.71 -46.63
C ASP A 851 17.09 14.12 -47.24
N GLY A 852 18.11 14.93 -46.91
CA GLY A 852 18.16 16.35 -47.26
C GLY A 852 17.09 17.18 -46.54
N THR A 853 16.00 17.46 -47.24
CA THR A 853 14.80 18.15 -46.71
C THR A 853 13.58 17.23 -46.58
N ALA A 854 13.64 15.99 -47.07
CA ALA A 854 12.59 15.01 -46.86
C ALA A 854 12.81 14.29 -45.52
N TYR A 855 11.73 14.12 -44.75
CA TYR A 855 11.73 13.41 -43.48
C TYR A 855 10.64 12.34 -43.52
N TYR A 856 11.00 11.10 -43.17
CA TYR A 856 10.12 9.94 -43.15
C TYR A 856 10.03 9.44 -41.71
N PHE A 857 8.81 9.26 -41.21
CA PHE A 857 8.51 8.97 -39.82
C PHE A 857 7.98 7.54 -39.70
N PHE A 858 8.60 6.79 -38.81
CA PHE A 858 8.30 5.39 -38.52
C PHE A 858 7.93 5.27 -37.05
N VAL A 859 6.91 4.48 -36.75
CA VAL A 859 6.53 4.17 -35.37
C VAL A 859 6.55 2.66 -35.20
N ASN A 860 7.39 2.17 -34.29
CA ASN A 860 7.70 0.74 -34.13
C ASN A 860 8.08 0.09 -35.48
N ASP A 861 9.00 0.75 -36.21
CA ASP A 861 9.52 0.40 -37.54
C ASP A 861 8.54 0.45 -38.73
N VAL A 862 7.23 0.56 -38.48
CA VAL A 862 6.21 0.76 -39.52
C VAL A 862 6.19 2.22 -39.99
N PHE A 863 6.19 2.44 -41.31
CA PHE A 863 6.05 3.79 -41.89
C PHE A 863 4.68 4.42 -41.56
N VAL A 864 4.70 5.66 -41.08
CA VAL A 864 3.49 6.41 -40.69
C VAL A 864 3.24 7.62 -41.59
N THR A 865 4.26 8.44 -41.87
CA THR A 865 4.08 9.65 -42.70
C THR A 865 5.41 10.22 -43.23
N LYS A 866 5.32 11.13 -44.21
CA LYS A 866 6.43 11.85 -44.83
C LYS A 866 6.16 13.37 -44.79
N LYS A 867 7.19 14.17 -44.59
CA LYS A 867 7.13 15.65 -44.67
C LYS A 867 8.38 16.24 -45.34
N THR A 868 8.20 17.29 -46.13
CA THR A 868 9.29 18.13 -46.66
C THR A 868 9.48 19.36 -45.77
N ILE A 869 10.64 19.48 -45.10
CA ILE A 869 10.93 20.57 -44.16
C ILE A 869 12.17 21.34 -44.61
N SER A 870 11.98 22.35 -45.47
CA SER A 870 13.04 23.15 -46.07
C SER A 870 13.72 24.18 -45.16
N LEU A 871 13.43 24.17 -43.84
CA LEU A 871 14.01 25.11 -42.87
C LEU A 871 15.51 24.88 -42.61
N ILE A 872 16.00 23.66 -42.81
CA ILE A 872 17.39 23.26 -42.56
C ILE A 872 17.87 22.36 -43.71
N THR A 873 18.61 22.96 -44.65
CA THR A 873 19.15 22.29 -45.85
C THR A 873 20.61 21.85 -45.70
N ASN A 874 21.35 22.45 -44.77
CA ASN A 874 22.73 22.09 -44.47
C ASN A 874 22.85 20.71 -43.81
N ALA A 875 24.02 20.10 -43.94
CA ALA A 875 24.41 18.98 -43.11
C ALA A 875 24.52 19.41 -41.63
N CYS A 876 24.13 18.53 -40.71
CA CYS A 876 24.24 18.75 -39.28
C CYS A 876 24.30 17.44 -38.48
N GLY A 877 24.36 17.57 -37.16
CA GLY A 877 24.26 16.45 -36.22
C GLY A 877 22.83 16.15 -35.82
N VAL A 878 22.67 15.00 -35.14
CA VAL A 878 21.40 14.51 -34.59
C VAL A 878 21.53 14.29 -33.08
N GLY A 879 20.41 14.19 -32.36
CA GLY A 879 20.43 13.95 -30.92
C GLY A 879 19.04 14.04 -30.29
N VAL A 880 18.96 14.50 -29.04
CA VAL A 880 17.69 14.75 -28.31
C VAL A 880 17.62 16.18 -27.79
N ALA A 881 16.41 16.68 -27.57
CA ALA A 881 16.15 17.99 -26.97
C ALA A 881 14.93 17.96 -26.04
N ASN A 882 14.94 18.85 -25.05
CA ASN A 882 13.85 19.03 -24.09
C ASN A 882 13.58 20.52 -23.84
N LEU A 883 12.29 20.86 -23.82
CA LEU A 883 11.73 22.18 -23.50
C LEU A 883 10.80 22.14 -22.27
N GLU A 884 10.90 21.08 -21.45
CA GLU A 884 10.01 20.80 -20.32
C GLU A 884 10.75 20.65 -18.99
N THR A 885 10.01 20.55 -17.88
CA THR A 885 10.56 20.46 -16.52
C THR A 885 11.24 19.13 -16.20
N GLN A 886 10.79 18.02 -16.79
CA GLN A 886 11.45 16.72 -16.64
C GLN A 886 11.04 15.76 -17.76
N SER A 887 11.99 15.07 -18.38
CA SER A 887 11.72 14.01 -19.35
C SER A 887 12.90 13.05 -19.49
N THR A 888 12.66 11.85 -20.02
CA THR A 888 13.71 10.87 -20.35
C THR A 888 13.42 10.27 -21.71
N ILE A 889 14.42 10.24 -22.58
CA ILE A 889 14.38 9.55 -23.88
C ILE A 889 15.29 8.33 -23.83
N TYR A 890 14.77 7.18 -24.27
CA TYR A 890 15.40 5.87 -24.06
C TYR A 890 15.98 5.26 -25.32
N LYS A 891 17.09 4.55 -25.16
CA LYS A 891 17.76 3.72 -26.18
C LYS A 891 17.92 4.46 -27.53
N PHE A 892 18.44 5.68 -27.48
CA PHE A 892 18.71 6.50 -28.66
C PHE A 892 19.80 5.87 -29.52
N ASN A 893 19.50 5.66 -30.80
CA ASN A 893 20.45 5.17 -31.79
C ASN A 893 20.32 5.97 -33.10
N ALA A 894 21.40 6.09 -33.87
CA ALA A 894 21.38 6.76 -35.17
C ALA A 894 22.46 6.22 -36.11
N SER A 895 22.25 6.37 -37.42
CA SER A 895 23.03 5.68 -38.46
C SER A 895 23.05 6.41 -39.80
N THR A 896 24.11 6.17 -40.57
CA THR A 896 24.29 6.58 -41.97
C THR A 896 24.35 5.37 -42.94
N ASN A 897 23.94 4.17 -42.51
CA ASN A 897 23.97 2.96 -43.34
C ASN A 897 23.06 3.11 -44.57
N ALA A 898 23.67 3.12 -45.76
CA ALA A 898 22.98 3.32 -47.03
C ALA A 898 21.97 2.23 -47.37
N GLU A 899 22.19 0.97 -46.95
CA GLU A 899 21.27 -0.15 -47.21
C GLU A 899 20.02 -0.04 -46.34
N LEU A 900 20.19 0.26 -45.05
CA LEU A 900 19.09 0.57 -44.13
C LEU A 900 18.27 1.77 -44.63
N ILE A 901 18.95 2.84 -45.06
CA ILE A 901 18.31 4.06 -45.57
C ILE A 901 17.51 3.76 -46.86
N ALA A 902 18.04 2.93 -47.77
CA ALA A 902 17.32 2.50 -48.96
C ALA A 902 16.09 1.64 -48.61
N ALA A 903 16.23 0.69 -47.67
CA ALA A 903 15.14 -0.16 -47.21
C ALA A 903 14.02 0.64 -46.54
N LEU A 904 14.35 1.56 -45.63
CA LEU A 904 13.39 2.47 -44.99
C LEU A 904 12.65 3.34 -46.02
N LYS A 905 13.35 3.88 -47.03
CA LYS A 905 12.70 4.63 -48.12
C LYS A 905 11.73 3.78 -48.93
N SER A 906 12.03 2.49 -49.14
CA SER A 906 11.15 1.57 -49.88
C SER A 906 9.84 1.22 -49.16
N GLN A 907 9.74 1.46 -47.85
CA GLN A 907 8.49 1.32 -47.09
C GLN A 907 7.55 2.53 -47.23
N ALA A 908 8.04 3.67 -47.73
CA ALA A 908 7.22 4.89 -47.80
C ALA A 908 6.16 4.74 -48.90
N THR A 909 4.89 4.65 -48.51
CA THR A 909 3.77 4.66 -49.46
C THR A 909 3.67 6.02 -50.15
N GLU A 910 3.30 6.01 -51.44
CA GLU A 910 3.06 7.27 -52.15
C GLU A 910 1.82 7.98 -51.57
N GLN A 911 2.01 9.26 -51.28
CA GLN A 911 0.96 10.16 -50.80
C GLN A 911 -0.06 10.42 -51.91
N SER A 912 -1.33 10.60 -51.57
CA SER A 912 -2.36 10.98 -52.56
C SER A 912 -1.88 12.18 -53.37
N GLY A 913 -1.82 12.04 -54.71
CA GLY A 913 -1.49 13.15 -55.60
C GLY A 913 -2.53 14.28 -55.55
N GLN A 914 -3.74 13.99 -55.05
CA GLN A 914 -4.86 14.93 -54.95
C GLN A 914 -5.16 15.34 -53.50
N ILE A 915 -5.46 16.64 -53.30
CA ILE A 915 -5.99 17.20 -52.05
C ILE A 915 -7.08 18.25 -52.35
N ASP A 916 -8.14 18.21 -51.53
CA ASP A 916 -9.23 19.19 -51.52
C ASP A 916 -8.99 20.25 -50.43
N LEU A 917 -9.09 21.53 -50.77
CA LEU A 917 -8.78 22.64 -49.86
C LEU A 917 -10.01 23.47 -49.48
N TYR A 918 -10.08 23.81 -48.19
CA TYR A 918 -11.10 24.68 -47.60
C TYR A 918 -10.43 25.88 -46.94
N VAL A 919 -10.86 27.09 -47.28
CA VAL A 919 -10.30 28.33 -46.74
C VAL A 919 -11.14 28.83 -45.57
N ILE A 920 -10.51 29.21 -44.46
CA ILE A 920 -11.17 29.91 -43.33
C ILE A 920 -10.67 31.35 -43.29
N ALA A 921 -11.58 32.32 -43.39
CA ALA A 921 -11.28 33.75 -43.33
C ALA A 921 -12.34 34.55 -42.55
N GLY A 922 -11.96 35.74 -42.06
CA GLY A 922 -12.83 36.62 -41.28
C GLY A 922 -12.19 37.19 -40.01
N GLN A 923 -12.99 37.49 -38.99
CA GLN A 923 -12.52 38.18 -37.77
C GLN A 923 -12.14 37.24 -36.62
N SER A 924 -12.38 37.62 -35.35
CA SER A 924 -11.92 36.89 -34.16
C SER A 924 -12.54 35.50 -34.01
N ASN A 925 -13.84 35.34 -34.30
CA ASN A 925 -14.48 34.02 -34.29
C ASN A 925 -13.91 33.09 -35.38
N ALA A 926 -13.46 33.62 -36.53
CA ALA A 926 -12.70 32.87 -37.53
C ALA A 926 -11.25 32.59 -37.08
N SER A 927 -10.54 33.59 -36.54
CA SER A 927 -9.15 33.47 -36.07
C SER A 927 -9.04 32.43 -34.95
N GLY A 928 -10.06 32.35 -34.10
CA GLY A 928 -10.19 31.41 -33.00
C GLY A 928 -9.88 32.08 -31.68
N TYR A 929 -10.87 32.76 -31.12
CA TYR A 929 -10.79 33.42 -29.81
C TYR A 929 -11.47 32.61 -28.69
N THR A 930 -12.31 31.63 -29.04
CA THR A 930 -12.93 30.70 -28.10
C THR A 930 -11.87 29.94 -27.31
N VAL A 931 -11.85 30.15 -25.99
CA VAL A 931 -11.03 29.37 -25.06
C VAL A 931 -11.65 27.99 -24.88
N TYR A 932 -10.83 26.95 -24.91
CA TYR A 932 -11.23 25.56 -24.66
C TYR A 932 -10.46 24.98 -23.48
N ASP A 933 -11.02 23.92 -22.89
CA ASP A 933 -10.33 23.04 -21.95
C ASP A 933 -10.00 21.71 -22.64
N ASN A 934 -8.79 21.20 -22.40
CA ASN A 934 -8.26 20.06 -23.13
C ASN A 934 -8.94 18.74 -22.73
N ASP A 935 -9.23 18.57 -21.44
CA ASP A 935 -9.69 17.28 -20.92
C ASP A 935 -11.20 17.10 -21.16
N THR A 936 -11.99 18.17 -21.10
CA THR A 936 -13.39 18.17 -21.57
C THR A 936 -13.52 18.03 -23.09
N MET A 937 -12.51 18.45 -23.87
CA MET A 937 -12.45 18.16 -25.31
C MET A 937 -12.11 16.70 -25.59
N LEU A 938 -11.11 16.12 -24.91
CA LEU A 938 -10.80 14.68 -24.97
C LEU A 938 -12.02 13.84 -24.61
N ALA A 939 -12.70 14.16 -23.51
CA ALA A 939 -13.90 13.45 -23.04
C ALA A 939 -15.13 13.64 -23.96
N ARG A 940 -15.18 14.71 -24.76
CA ARG A 940 -16.24 14.95 -25.76
C ARG A 940 -16.02 14.13 -27.02
N ASN A 941 -14.83 14.24 -27.61
CA ASN A 941 -14.39 13.48 -28.78
C ASN A 941 -12.87 13.68 -28.93
N GLU A 942 -12.10 12.63 -28.67
CA GLU A 942 -10.64 12.65 -28.75
C GLU A 942 -10.06 13.11 -30.10
N THR A 943 -10.78 12.96 -31.22
CA THR A 943 -10.35 13.49 -32.54
C THR A 943 -10.38 15.02 -32.62
N LEU A 944 -11.05 15.73 -31.70
CA LEU A 944 -10.92 17.19 -31.56
C LEU A 944 -9.50 17.58 -31.10
N VAL A 945 -8.83 16.72 -30.33
CA VAL A 945 -7.52 16.97 -29.71
C VAL A 945 -6.38 16.30 -30.49
N TYR A 946 -6.58 15.08 -30.97
CA TYR A 946 -5.59 14.38 -31.81
C TYR A 946 -5.70 14.69 -33.30
N GLY A 947 -6.83 15.23 -33.78
CA GLY A 947 -7.12 15.42 -35.20
C GLY A 947 -7.44 14.11 -35.95
N ASN A 948 -7.66 14.21 -37.26
CA ASN A 948 -7.90 13.07 -38.17
C ASN A 948 -6.80 13.05 -39.23
N ASN A 949 -6.18 11.89 -39.51
CA ASN A 949 -5.01 11.79 -40.40
C ASN A 949 -5.22 12.38 -41.80
N ASN A 950 -6.43 12.22 -42.34
CA ASN A 950 -6.79 12.65 -43.69
C ASN A 950 -7.36 14.09 -43.75
N VAL A 951 -7.43 14.82 -42.62
CA VAL A 951 -7.88 16.22 -42.58
C VAL A 951 -6.79 17.11 -41.99
N LEU A 952 -6.01 17.70 -42.89
CA LEU A 952 -4.87 18.54 -42.57
C LEU A 952 -5.29 19.98 -42.26
N TYR A 953 -4.43 20.71 -41.57
CA TYR A 953 -4.54 22.15 -41.32
C TYR A 953 -3.18 22.83 -41.46
N ALA A 954 -3.18 24.02 -42.06
CA ALA A 954 -2.11 25.00 -41.95
C ALA A 954 -2.71 26.41 -41.92
N GLY A 955 -2.18 27.31 -41.13
CA GLY A 955 -2.88 28.58 -40.96
C GLY A 955 -2.14 29.64 -40.18
N ARG A 956 -2.74 30.84 -40.15
CA ARG A 956 -2.30 32.00 -39.39
C ARG A 956 -3.50 32.65 -38.69
N ALA A 957 -3.56 32.51 -37.37
CA ALA A 957 -4.52 33.19 -36.53
C ALA A 957 -3.91 34.52 -36.06
N GLN A 958 -4.38 35.64 -36.61
CA GLN A 958 -3.92 36.98 -36.24
C GLN A 958 -4.82 37.61 -35.16
N PHE A 959 -4.21 38.46 -34.35
CA PHE A 959 -4.83 39.18 -33.25
C PHE A 959 -4.08 40.49 -33.00
N THR A 960 -4.73 41.50 -32.45
CA THR A 960 -4.03 42.70 -32.00
C THR A 960 -3.34 42.46 -30.66
N ASN A 961 -2.14 43.02 -30.50
CA ASN A 961 -1.42 43.11 -29.24
C ASN A 961 -0.98 44.56 -29.02
N GLY A 962 -1.85 45.37 -28.40
CA GLY A 962 -1.67 46.81 -28.26
C GLY A 962 -1.49 47.50 -29.61
N ASN A 963 -0.40 48.24 -29.79
CA ASN A 963 -0.10 48.94 -31.05
C ASN A 963 0.60 48.03 -32.09
N SER A 964 0.34 46.72 -32.10
CA SER A 964 1.01 45.75 -32.98
C SER A 964 0.11 44.57 -33.36
N VAL A 965 0.45 43.88 -34.46
CA VAL A 965 -0.24 42.64 -34.88
C VAL A 965 0.53 41.43 -34.36
N GLY A 966 -0.11 40.66 -33.48
CA GLY A 966 0.33 39.32 -33.10
C GLY A 966 -0.22 38.25 -34.05
N SER A 967 0.44 37.10 -34.11
CA SER A 967 -0.08 35.96 -34.86
C SER A 967 0.51 34.62 -34.43
N ASN A 968 -0.33 33.61 -34.27
CA ASN A 968 0.12 32.22 -34.25
C ASN A 968 0.09 31.69 -35.68
N GLU A 969 1.15 31.04 -36.11
CA GLU A 969 1.25 30.49 -37.46
C GLU A 969 1.74 29.04 -37.42
N TYR A 970 0.96 28.13 -38.01
CA TYR A 970 1.18 26.69 -37.99
C TYR A 970 1.40 26.17 -39.42
N GLY A 971 2.39 25.28 -39.59
CA GLY A 971 2.59 24.51 -40.82
C GLY A 971 1.58 23.36 -40.99
N TRP A 972 1.72 22.59 -42.06
CA TRP A 972 0.83 21.46 -42.41
C TRP A 972 0.90 20.29 -41.42
N GLY A 973 0.04 20.33 -40.41
CA GLY A 973 -0.28 19.24 -39.50
C GLY A 973 -1.73 18.75 -39.65
N LEU A 974 -2.26 18.03 -38.66
CA LEU A 974 -3.67 17.65 -38.56
C LEU A 974 -4.54 18.79 -38.02
N ALA A 975 -5.80 18.88 -38.44
CA ALA A 975 -6.77 19.86 -37.93
C ALA A 975 -7.28 19.47 -36.54
N ARG A 976 -7.01 20.30 -35.51
CA ARG A 976 -7.30 20.04 -34.09
C ARG A 976 -7.41 21.32 -33.24
N VAL A 977 -7.87 21.23 -31.98
CA VAL A 977 -7.92 22.38 -31.06
C VAL A 977 -6.52 22.92 -30.72
N GLY A 978 -6.47 24.18 -30.26
CA GLY A 978 -5.22 24.91 -30.00
C GLY A 978 -4.59 25.55 -31.24
N GLN A 979 -5.35 25.69 -32.32
CA GLN A 979 -4.94 26.29 -33.60
C GLN A 979 -5.48 27.73 -33.78
N GLY A 980 -5.94 28.36 -32.69
CA GLY A 980 -6.51 29.72 -32.66
C GLY A 980 -5.50 30.84 -32.39
N ALA A 981 -6.03 32.01 -32.00
CA ALA A 981 -5.27 33.20 -31.60
C ALA A 981 -4.47 33.03 -30.29
N GLY A 982 -4.60 31.88 -29.64
CA GLY A 982 -3.77 31.38 -28.55
C GLY A 982 -3.71 29.84 -28.62
N ASN A 983 -2.70 29.23 -28.02
CA ASN A 983 -2.61 27.77 -27.89
C ASN A 983 -3.76 27.18 -27.04
N ASP A 984 -4.32 28.01 -26.16
CA ASP A 984 -5.52 27.84 -25.33
C ASP A 984 -6.84 28.09 -26.09
N LYS A 985 -6.77 28.41 -27.39
CA LYS A 985 -7.94 28.83 -28.19
C LYS A 985 -8.14 28.03 -29.48
N MET A 986 -9.37 28.02 -29.96
CA MET A 986 -9.82 27.31 -31.17
C MET A 986 -10.79 28.15 -32.00
N SER A 987 -10.92 27.81 -33.28
CA SER A 987 -12.11 28.09 -34.10
C SER A 987 -12.73 26.76 -34.56
N ALA A 988 -13.51 26.79 -35.64
CA ALA A 988 -14.22 25.66 -36.22
C ALA A 988 -13.31 24.53 -36.74
N GLU A 989 -12.02 24.77 -37.01
CA GLU A 989 -11.15 23.81 -37.72
C GLU A 989 -11.15 22.39 -37.13
N ALA A 990 -11.09 22.28 -35.79
CA ALA A 990 -11.09 21.00 -35.09
C ALA A 990 -12.41 20.25 -35.26
N ALA A 991 -13.53 20.96 -35.22
CA ALA A 991 -14.86 20.38 -35.30
C ALA A 991 -15.29 20.07 -36.74
N MET A 992 -14.87 20.89 -37.71
CA MET A 992 -14.95 20.59 -39.14
C MET A 992 -14.24 19.27 -39.45
N SER A 993 -13.02 19.08 -38.90
CA SER A 993 -12.23 17.84 -39.02
C SER A 993 -13.05 16.59 -38.64
N THR A 994 -13.79 16.63 -37.53
CA THR A 994 -14.61 15.48 -37.04
C THR A 994 -15.78 15.09 -37.94
N VAL A 995 -16.21 15.96 -38.86
CA VAL A 995 -17.29 15.66 -39.82
C VAL A 995 -16.70 15.32 -41.19
N LEU A 996 -15.68 16.07 -41.63
CA LEU A 996 -15.00 15.83 -42.90
C LEU A 996 -14.32 14.46 -42.94
N SER A 997 -13.91 13.89 -41.81
CA SER A 997 -13.31 12.54 -41.76
C SER A 997 -14.27 11.39 -42.12
N SER A 998 -15.58 11.62 -42.21
CA SER A 998 -16.52 10.62 -42.78
C SER A 998 -16.33 10.40 -44.29
N TYR A 999 -15.74 11.38 -45.00
CA TYR A 999 -15.49 11.33 -46.45
C TYR A 999 -14.00 11.40 -46.81
N TYR A 1000 -13.17 12.06 -45.99
CA TYR A 1000 -11.71 12.14 -46.12
C TYR A 1000 -11.06 11.22 -45.09
N ASN A 1001 -10.71 9.99 -45.49
CA ASN A 1001 -10.25 8.92 -44.61
C ASN A 1001 -9.39 7.88 -45.35
N LYS A 1002 -8.85 6.93 -44.58
CA LYS A 1002 -7.97 5.85 -45.05
C LYS A 1002 -8.65 4.97 -46.09
N GLU A 1003 -9.94 4.71 -45.92
CA GLU A 1003 -10.76 3.82 -46.76
C GLU A 1003 -11.07 4.43 -48.13
N SER A 1004 -11.26 5.75 -48.18
CA SER A 1004 -11.46 6.50 -49.43
C SER A 1004 -10.16 6.89 -50.13
N GLY A 1005 -9.04 6.91 -49.39
CA GLY A 1005 -7.74 7.43 -49.84
C GLY A 1005 -7.68 8.95 -50.00
N LYS A 1006 -8.78 9.68 -49.72
CA LYS A 1006 -8.90 11.12 -49.99
C LYS A 1006 -8.32 11.94 -48.85
N VAL A 1007 -7.78 13.12 -49.18
CA VAL A 1007 -7.22 14.06 -48.20
C VAL A 1007 -7.86 15.44 -48.36
N ALA A 1008 -8.19 16.07 -47.24
CA ALA A 1008 -8.59 17.47 -47.16
C ALA A 1008 -7.51 18.31 -46.47
N GLY A 1009 -7.45 19.60 -46.80
CA GLY A 1009 -6.59 20.58 -46.14
C GLY A 1009 -7.35 21.88 -45.82
N ILE A 1010 -7.30 22.32 -44.57
CA ILE A 1010 -7.86 23.59 -44.12
C ILE A 1010 -6.76 24.65 -44.15
N ILE A 1011 -6.93 25.72 -44.93
CA ILE A 1011 -6.05 26.89 -44.93
C ILE A 1011 -6.73 28.03 -44.19
N LYS A 1012 -6.20 28.44 -43.03
CA LYS A 1012 -6.74 29.57 -42.26
C LYS A 1012 -5.91 30.85 -42.38
N PHE A 1013 -6.57 31.97 -42.62
CA PHE A 1013 -6.03 33.30 -42.35
C PHE A 1013 -7.16 34.22 -41.88
N ALA A 1014 -7.08 34.70 -40.64
CA ALA A 1014 -8.13 35.54 -40.03
C ALA A 1014 -7.55 36.46 -38.95
N HIS A 1015 -8.19 37.61 -38.68
CA HIS A 1015 -7.66 38.64 -37.75
C HIS A 1015 -8.74 39.17 -36.80
N GLY A 1016 -8.50 39.08 -35.49
CA GLY A 1016 -9.44 39.57 -34.47
C GLY A 1016 -9.87 41.04 -34.63
N GLY A 1017 -11.16 41.31 -34.40
CA GLY A 1017 -11.75 42.67 -34.36
C GLY A 1017 -11.71 43.49 -35.66
N THR A 1018 -11.49 42.86 -36.81
CA THR A 1018 -11.34 43.56 -38.11
C THR A 1018 -12.65 43.73 -38.87
N ALA A 1019 -12.66 44.65 -39.82
CA ALA A 1019 -13.81 45.07 -40.62
C ALA A 1019 -13.67 44.71 -42.11
N LEU A 1020 -14.79 44.54 -42.81
CA LEU A 1020 -14.85 44.45 -44.28
C LEU A 1020 -14.92 45.83 -44.93
N LEU A 1021 -15.61 46.77 -44.31
CA LEU A 1021 -15.67 48.15 -44.78
C LEU A 1021 -14.34 48.86 -44.51
N ASN A 1022 -14.09 49.99 -45.18
CA ASN A 1022 -12.83 50.73 -45.05
C ASN A 1022 -12.74 51.56 -43.75
N ASN A 1023 -13.03 50.92 -42.63
CA ASN A 1023 -12.76 51.43 -41.29
C ASN A 1023 -11.28 51.16 -40.96
N LEU A 1024 -10.58 52.18 -40.47
CA LEU A 1024 -9.19 52.11 -40.01
C LEU A 1024 -9.05 52.52 -38.53
N GLY A 1025 -10.17 52.58 -37.80
CA GLY A 1025 -10.22 52.74 -36.35
C GLY A 1025 -10.28 51.39 -35.61
N GLY A 1026 -10.03 51.44 -34.30
CA GLY A 1026 -9.95 50.24 -33.45
C GLY A 1026 -8.82 49.31 -33.90
N GLU A 1027 -9.06 48.01 -33.86
CA GLU A 1027 -8.08 46.97 -34.22
C GLU A 1027 -7.55 47.10 -35.67
N ASN A 1028 -8.36 47.67 -36.57
CA ASN A 1028 -7.98 47.94 -37.96
C ASN A 1028 -6.85 48.97 -38.09
N ALA A 1029 -6.56 49.77 -37.05
CA ALA A 1029 -5.52 50.79 -37.08
C ALA A 1029 -4.09 50.22 -37.20
N VAL A 1030 -3.89 48.94 -36.86
CA VAL A 1030 -2.60 48.24 -36.97
C VAL A 1030 -2.67 46.99 -37.85
N GLY A 1031 -3.82 46.30 -37.88
CA GLY A 1031 -4.07 45.15 -38.77
C GLY A 1031 -4.36 45.55 -40.23
N GLY A 1032 -5.01 46.70 -40.44
CA GLY A 1032 -5.72 46.99 -41.68
C GLY A 1032 -7.10 46.33 -41.73
N ASN A 1033 -7.71 46.28 -42.91
CA ASN A 1033 -9.06 45.74 -43.13
C ASN A 1033 -9.15 44.81 -44.35
N TRP A 1034 -10.31 44.19 -44.55
CA TRP A 1034 -10.57 43.17 -45.58
C TRP A 1034 -11.02 43.71 -46.94
N VAL A 1035 -11.06 45.03 -47.11
CA VAL A 1035 -11.49 45.72 -48.34
C VAL A 1035 -10.89 45.05 -49.60
N PRO A 1036 -11.72 44.50 -50.52
CA PRO A 1036 -11.23 43.87 -51.74
C PRO A 1036 -10.88 44.94 -52.81
N PRO A 1037 -9.97 44.65 -53.75
CA PRO A 1037 -9.44 45.65 -54.70
C PRO A 1037 -10.51 46.24 -55.64
N SER A 1038 -11.48 45.46 -56.10
CA SER A 1038 -12.57 45.97 -56.94
C SER A 1038 -13.51 46.93 -56.19
N TYR A 1039 -13.85 46.62 -54.94
CA TYR A 1039 -14.62 47.51 -54.06
C TYR A 1039 -13.86 48.80 -53.77
N ALA A 1040 -12.56 48.70 -53.48
CA ALA A 1040 -11.70 49.86 -53.26
C ALA A 1040 -11.70 50.80 -54.48
N LYS A 1041 -11.58 50.24 -55.67
CA LYS A 1041 -11.68 50.98 -56.94
C LYS A 1041 -13.07 51.61 -57.13
N ALA A 1042 -14.15 50.87 -56.84
CA ALA A 1042 -15.52 51.37 -56.95
C ALA A 1042 -15.84 52.52 -55.96
N LYS A 1043 -15.20 52.53 -54.79
CA LYS A 1043 -15.34 53.57 -53.76
C LYS A 1043 -14.27 54.68 -53.83
N GLY A 1044 -13.32 54.60 -54.77
CA GLY A 1044 -12.23 55.57 -54.92
C GLY A 1044 -11.20 55.57 -53.78
N TYR A 1045 -11.05 54.46 -53.04
CA TYR A 1045 -10.07 54.34 -51.98
C TYR A 1045 -8.64 54.20 -52.53
N ASN A 1046 -7.66 54.76 -51.81
CA ASN A 1046 -6.25 54.75 -52.18
C ASN A 1046 -5.57 53.40 -51.89
N TYR A 1047 -6.02 52.34 -52.58
CA TYR A 1047 -5.64 50.94 -52.31
C TYR A 1047 -4.12 50.69 -52.43
N GLU A 1048 -3.51 51.15 -53.52
CA GLU A 1048 -2.10 50.89 -53.84
C GLU A 1048 -1.11 51.59 -52.89
N ASN A 1049 -1.45 52.80 -52.42
CA ASN A 1049 -0.55 53.62 -51.60
C ASN A 1049 -0.92 53.63 -50.10
N ASN A 1050 -1.96 52.89 -49.70
CA ASN A 1050 -2.31 52.68 -48.28
C ASN A 1050 -2.09 51.21 -47.90
N SER A 1051 -1.02 50.98 -47.13
CA SER A 1051 -0.64 49.63 -46.69
C SER A 1051 -1.68 48.92 -45.81
N LEU A 1052 -2.62 49.65 -45.20
CA LEU A 1052 -3.67 49.11 -44.31
C LEU A 1052 -5.00 48.81 -45.02
N THR A 1053 -5.44 49.65 -45.97
CA THR A 1053 -6.68 49.38 -46.72
C THR A 1053 -6.52 48.12 -47.56
N GLY A 1054 -7.35 47.11 -47.31
CA GLY A 1054 -7.32 45.81 -47.99
C GLY A 1054 -6.12 44.93 -47.63
N ARG A 1055 -5.40 45.22 -46.55
CA ARG A 1055 -4.22 44.47 -46.16
C ARG A 1055 -4.52 43.00 -45.88
N LEU A 1056 -5.61 42.71 -45.17
CA LEU A 1056 -5.94 41.36 -44.73
C LEU A 1056 -6.33 40.47 -45.92
N TYR A 1057 -6.92 41.07 -46.96
CA TYR A 1057 -7.15 40.42 -48.25
C TYR A 1057 -5.84 39.99 -48.93
N ARG A 1058 -4.83 40.88 -48.98
CA ARG A 1058 -3.50 40.58 -49.54
C ARG A 1058 -2.72 39.56 -48.70
N ASP A 1059 -2.80 39.66 -47.38
CA ASP A 1059 -2.14 38.74 -46.46
C ASP A 1059 -2.79 37.33 -46.50
N LEU A 1060 -4.11 37.22 -46.74
CA LEU A 1060 -4.80 35.95 -47.05
C LEU A 1060 -4.25 35.30 -48.33
N LEU A 1061 -4.22 36.03 -49.45
CA LEU A 1061 -3.71 35.48 -50.71
C LEU A 1061 -2.25 35.04 -50.59
N THR A 1062 -1.45 35.78 -49.82
CA THR A 1062 -0.06 35.42 -49.47
C THR A 1062 0.00 34.11 -48.68
N GLN A 1063 -0.87 33.93 -47.68
CA GLN A 1063 -0.96 32.70 -46.89
C GLN A 1063 -1.39 31.50 -47.74
N VAL A 1064 -2.43 31.64 -48.58
CA VAL A 1064 -2.89 30.56 -49.48
C VAL A 1064 -1.78 30.17 -50.46
N THR A 1065 -1.14 31.16 -51.11
CA THR A 1065 -0.02 30.93 -52.03
C THR A 1065 1.12 30.15 -51.34
N LYS A 1066 1.48 30.54 -50.12
CA LYS A 1066 2.48 29.84 -49.30
C LYS A 1066 2.09 28.37 -49.06
N ARG A 1067 0.88 28.12 -48.56
CA ARG A 1067 0.44 26.76 -48.20
C ARG A 1067 0.24 25.85 -49.41
N VAL A 1068 -0.22 26.38 -50.55
CA VAL A 1068 -0.28 25.65 -51.83
C VAL A 1068 1.12 25.27 -52.32
N ASN A 1069 2.11 26.15 -52.20
CA ASN A 1069 3.49 25.84 -52.58
C ASN A 1069 4.16 24.83 -51.64
N GLU A 1070 3.81 24.84 -50.35
CA GLU A 1070 4.25 23.80 -49.39
C GLU A 1070 3.65 22.42 -49.75
N LEU A 1071 2.37 22.33 -50.14
CA LEU A 1071 1.76 21.07 -50.61
C LEU A 1071 2.45 20.52 -51.88
N LYS A 1072 2.77 21.39 -52.84
CA LYS A 1072 3.54 21.03 -54.05
C LYS A 1072 4.94 20.49 -53.71
N ALA A 1073 5.50 20.87 -52.56
CA ALA A 1073 6.80 20.39 -52.07
C ALA A 1073 6.72 19.12 -51.20
N ASP A 1074 5.59 18.84 -50.53
CA ASP A 1074 5.32 17.54 -49.89
C ASP A 1074 5.10 16.45 -50.96
N GLY A 1075 4.38 16.77 -52.04
CA GLY A 1075 4.23 15.94 -53.24
C GLY A 1075 2.89 16.04 -54.00
N TYR A 1076 1.96 16.90 -53.56
CA TYR A 1076 0.63 17.02 -54.18
C TYR A 1076 0.69 17.65 -55.58
N THR A 1077 0.11 16.96 -56.57
CA THR A 1077 0.05 17.38 -57.98
C THR A 1077 -1.28 18.04 -58.34
N GLU A 1078 -2.37 17.64 -57.70
CA GLU A 1078 -3.72 18.19 -57.88
C GLU A 1078 -4.19 18.84 -56.58
N ILE A 1079 -4.33 20.16 -56.58
CA ILE A 1079 -4.63 20.95 -55.39
C ILE A 1079 -5.87 21.80 -55.68
N ASN A 1080 -7.01 21.33 -55.21
CA ASN A 1080 -8.32 21.85 -55.61
C ASN A 1080 -8.89 22.73 -54.50
N ILE A 1081 -9.21 24.01 -54.72
CA ILE A 1081 -9.97 24.78 -53.70
C ILE A 1081 -11.47 24.51 -53.86
N LYS A 1082 -12.11 23.94 -52.82
CA LYS A 1082 -13.51 23.47 -52.84
C LYS A 1082 -14.49 24.39 -52.11
N GLY A 1083 -14.03 25.27 -51.23
CA GLY A 1083 -14.89 26.31 -50.65
C GLY A 1083 -14.20 27.25 -49.66
N VAL A 1084 -14.88 28.34 -49.31
CA VAL A 1084 -14.46 29.33 -48.31
C VAL A 1084 -15.51 29.45 -47.21
N TRP A 1085 -15.12 29.29 -45.95
CA TRP A 1085 -15.92 29.72 -44.80
C TRP A 1085 -15.53 31.14 -44.42
N TRP A 1086 -16.49 32.06 -44.53
CA TRP A 1086 -16.34 33.48 -44.21
C TRP A 1086 -17.12 33.79 -42.94
N MET A 1087 -16.39 34.10 -41.87
CA MET A 1087 -16.95 34.29 -40.52
C MET A 1087 -16.58 35.67 -39.98
N GLN A 1088 -17.38 36.67 -40.37
CA GLN A 1088 -17.14 38.08 -40.07
C GLN A 1088 -18.43 38.91 -40.15
N GLY A 1089 -18.49 39.98 -39.36
CA GLY A 1089 -19.55 41.00 -39.46
C GLY A 1089 -19.77 41.81 -38.18
N GLU A 1090 -19.30 41.34 -37.03
CA GLU A 1090 -19.53 41.96 -35.72
C GLU A 1090 -18.95 43.39 -35.62
N SER A 1091 -17.92 43.69 -36.43
CA SER A 1091 -17.30 45.02 -36.56
C SER A 1091 -18.07 45.98 -37.49
N ASP A 1092 -18.88 45.46 -38.42
CA ASP A 1092 -19.57 46.22 -39.47
C ASP A 1092 -21.09 46.28 -39.27
N LYS A 1093 -21.61 45.61 -38.23
CA LYS A 1093 -23.05 45.36 -38.00
C LYS A 1093 -23.98 46.58 -37.95
N GLY A 1094 -23.43 47.78 -37.76
CA GLY A 1094 -24.18 49.03 -37.89
C GLY A 1094 -24.45 49.48 -39.33
N SER A 1095 -23.91 48.80 -40.34
CA SER A 1095 -23.97 49.20 -41.77
C SER A 1095 -24.28 48.03 -42.73
N PRO A 1096 -25.33 47.20 -42.48
CA PRO A 1096 -25.60 45.97 -43.25
C PRO A 1096 -25.74 46.19 -44.77
N ASN A 1097 -26.35 47.30 -45.20
CA ASN A 1097 -26.56 47.56 -46.62
C ASN A 1097 -25.25 47.80 -47.39
N GLU A 1098 -24.31 48.55 -46.81
CA GLU A 1098 -22.98 48.78 -47.39
C GLU A 1098 -22.12 47.51 -47.28
N TYR A 1099 -22.26 46.76 -46.18
CA TYR A 1099 -21.61 45.46 -46.01
C TYR A 1099 -21.98 44.48 -47.12
N LYS A 1100 -23.27 44.36 -47.45
CA LYS A 1100 -23.77 43.50 -48.53
C LYS A 1100 -23.13 43.85 -49.89
N VAL A 1101 -22.94 45.14 -50.17
CA VAL A 1101 -22.25 45.60 -51.38
C VAL A 1101 -20.75 45.23 -51.34
N ALA A 1102 -20.08 45.40 -50.21
CA ALA A 1102 -18.67 45.03 -50.06
C ALA A 1102 -18.44 43.50 -50.15
N LEU A 1103 -19.38 42.70 -49.65
CA LEU A 1103 -19.33 41.23 -49.67
C LEU A 1103 -19.42 40.67 -51.09
N GLU A 1104 -20.25 41.26 -51.95
CA GLU A 1104 -20.37 40.87 -53.37
C GLU A 1104 -19.02 41.00 -54.10
N TYR A 1105 -18.35 42.15 -53.94
CA TYR A 1105 -17.00 42.37 -54.48
C TYR A 1105 -15.96 41.45 -53.83
N LEU A 1106 -16.08 41.15 -52.54
CA LEU A 1106 -15.16 40.26 -51.82
C LEU A 1106 -15.20 38.84 -52.39
N ILE A 1107 -16.40 38.30 -52.58
CA ILE A 1107 -16.62 36.96 -53.12
C ILE A 1107 -16.19 36.90 -54.59
N SER A 1108 -16.51 37.92 -55.40
CA SER A 1108 -16.06 38.05 -56.78
C SER A 1108 -14.53 38.06 -56.91
N ASP A 1109 -13.84 38.91 -56.13
CA ASP A 1109 -12.38 39.01 -56.20
C ASP A 1109 -11.70 37.76 -55.62
N MET A 1110 -12.16 37.21 -54.49
CA MET A 1110 -11.61 35.96 -53.94
C MET A 1110 -11.76 34.79 -54.91
N ARG A 1111 -12.92 34.63 -55.57
CA ARG A 1111 -13.14 33.58 -56.60
C ARG A 1111 -12.07 33.66 -57.69
N LYS A 1112 -11.81 34.85 -58.22
CA LYS A 1112 -10.79 35.08 -59.26
C LYS A 1112 -9.35 34.89 -58.76
N ASP A 1113 -9.02 35.48 -57.62
CA ASP A 1113 -7.63 35.53 -57.14
C ASP A 1113 -7.17 34.21 -56.52
N LEU A 1114 -8.06 33.46 -55.86
CA LEU A 1114 -7.78 32.08 -55.43
C LEU A 1114 -7.60 31.14 -56.63
N GLY A 1115 -8.45 31.25 -57.66
CA GLY A 1115 -8.31 30.45 -58.88
C GLY A 1115 -7.01 30.74 -59.64
N THR A 1116 -6.47 31.97 -59.50
CA THR A 1116 -5.15 32.34 -60.03
C THR A 1116 -4.00 31.63 -59.29
N ILE A 1117 -4.16 31.25 -58.01
CA ILE A 1117 -3.14 30.55 -57.22
C ILE A 1117 -3.08 29.05 -57.54
N THR A 1118 -4.23 28.40 -57.77
CA THR A 1118 -4.30 26.97 -58.16
C THR A 1118 -4.26 26.75 -59.67
N ASN A 1119 -4.46 27.79 -60.48
CA ASN A 1119 -4.68 27.72 -61.93
C ASN A 1119 -5.98 26.95 -62.28
N GLU A 1120 -7.07 27.33 -61.61
CA GLU A 1120 -8.42 26.76 -61.72
C GLU A 1120 -9.46 27.84 -62.02
N ASP A 1121 -10.54 27.50 -62.74
CA ASP A 1121 -11.73 28.36 -62.81
C ASP A 1121 -12.57 28.17 -61.54
N LEU A 1122 -12.40 29.11 -60.60
CA LEU A 1122 -13.13 29.16 -59.34
C LEU A 1122 -14.27 30.18 -59.35
N SER A 1123 -14.77 30.59 -60.53
CA SER A 1123 -15.93 31.49 -60.69
C SER A 1123 -17.19 31.01 -59.95
N ASN A 1124 -17.33 29.71 -59.75
CA ASN A 1124 -18.45 29.06 -59.04
C ASN A 1124 -18.09 28.58 -57.62
N LEU A 1125 -16.95 29.02 -57.05
CA LEU A 1125 -16.47 28.53 -55.75
C LEU A 1125 -17.53 28.75 -54.65
N PRO A 1126 -17.90 27.69 -53.90
CA PRO A 1126 -18.76 27.80 -52.74
C PRO A 1126 -18.25 28.74 -51.65
N PHE A 1127 -19.11 29.64 -51.21
CA PHE A 1127 -18.93 30.41 -49.97
C PHE A 1127 -19.93 29.94 -48.92
N ILE A 1128 -19.46 29.78 -47.68
CA ILE A 1128 -20.28 29.51 -46.50
C ILE A 1128 -20.16 30.75 -45.60
N ILE A 1129 -21.23 31.52 -45.49
CA ILE A 1129 -21.31 32.70 -44.61
C ILE A 1129 -21.75 32.26 -43.22
N GLY A 1130 -20.97 32.57 -42.19
CA GLY A 1130 -21.36 32.34 -40.80
C GLY A 1130 -22.15 33.53 -40.24
N GLU A 1131 -23.32 33.26 -39.66
CA GLU A 1131 -24.12 34.28 -38.96
C GLU A 1131 -23.39 34.82 -37.72
N ILE A 1132 -23.48 36.12 -37.46
CA ILE A 1132 -23.07 36.67 -36.16
C ILE A 1132 -24.06 36.25 -35.06
N SER A 1133 -23.63 36.12 -33.80
CA SER A 1133 -24.56 35.87 -32.69
C SER A 1133 -25.54 37.04 -32.51
N ARG A 1134 -26.83 36.73 -32.37
CA ARG A 1134 -27.88 37.70 -32.01
C ARG A 1134 -27.60 38.44 -30.70
N THR A 1135 -26.79 37.89 -29.80
CA THR A 1135 -26.38 38.53 -28.53
C THR A 1135 -24.90 38.92 -28.51
N SER A 1136 -24.24 39.04 -29.67
CA SER A 1136 -22.86 39.57 -29.77
C SER A 1136 -22.75 41.00 -29.22
N GLY A 1137 -21.83 41.21 -28.29
CA GLY A 1137 -21.59 42.46 -27.56
C GLY A 1137 -22.49 42.64 -26.32
N SER A 1138 -23.79 42.39 -26.45
CA SER A 1138 -24.76 42.39 -25.33
C SER A 1138 -26.07 41.69 -25.73
N ALA A 1139 -26.81 41.19 -24.73
CA ALA A 1139 -28.17 40.69 -24.81
C ALA A 1139 -29.27 41.78 -24.66
N ASP A 1140 -28.89 43.05 -24.51
CA ASP A 1140 -29.82 44.18 -24.50
C ASP A 1140 -30.61 44.28 -25.81
N VAL A 1141 -31.90 44.62 -25.72
CA VAL A 1141 -32.84 44.64 -26.87
C VAL A 1141 -32.34 45.50 -28.04
N GLY A 1142 -31.68 46.64 -27.78
CA GLY A 1142 -31.09 47.48 -28.85
C GLY A 1142 -29.95 46.79 -29.60
N THR A 1143 -29.08 46.08 -28.88
CA THR A 1143 -27.98 45.30 -29.44
C THR A 1143 -28.50 44.09 -30.20
N VAL A 1144 -29.48 43.39 -29.63
CA VAL A 1144 -30.14 42.23 -30.26
C VAL A 1144 -30.86 42.62 -31.54
N ASN A 1145 -31.57 43.75 -31.57
CA ASN A 1145 -32.21 44.25 -32.78
C ASN A 1145 -31.19 44.61 -33.87
N THR A 1146 -30.06 45.22 -33.49
CA THR A 1146 -28.96 45.54 -34.42
C THR A 1146 -28.32 44.27 -34.99
N ASN A 1147 -28.02 43.28 -34.13
CA ASN A 1147 -27.47 42.00 -34.55
C ASN A 1147 -28.43 41.26 -35.49
N ASN A 1148 -29.73 41.17 -35.14
CA ASN A 1148 -30.78 40.54 -35.95
C ASN A 1148 -30.94 41.19 -37.34
N ALA A 1149 -30.83 42.52 -37.44
CA ALA A 1149 -30.91 43.22 -38.72
C ALA A 1149 -29.70 42.88 -39.63
N PHE A 1150 -28.53 42.62 -39.05
CA PHE A 1150 -27.37 42.16 -39.81
C PHE A 1150 -27.48 40.68 -40.19
N ILE A 1151 -27.92 39.80 -39.27
CA ILE A 1151 -28.18 38.38 -39.54
C ILE A 1151 -29.19 38.24 -40.69
N ALA A 1152 -30.27 39.03 -40.70
CA ALA A 1152 -31.25 39.04 -41.78
C ALA A 1152 -30.65 39.41 -43.15
N MET A 1153 -29.64 40.28 -43.19
CA MET A 1153 -28.89 40.60 -44.41
C MET A 1153 -27.96 39.46 -44.84
N GLN A 1154 -27.32 38.75 -43.90
CA GLN A 1154 -26.52 37.56 -44.19
C GLN A 1154 -27.39 36.43 -44.77
N ASP A 1155 -28.56 36.20 -44.16
CA ASP A 1155 -29.62 35.30 -44.66
C ASP A 1155 -30.06 35.70 -46.07
N GLU A 1156 -30.46 36.96 -46.27
CA GLU A 1156 -30.98 37.45 -47.56
C GLU A 1156 -29.92 37.28 -48.66
N TYR A 1157 -28.66 37.62 -48.38
CA TYR A 1157 -27.55 37.49 -49.32
C TYR A 1157 -27.33 36.02 -49.70
N ALA A 1158 -27.19 35.11 -48.73
CA ALA A 1158 -26.96 33.69 -49.01
C ALA A 1158 -28.14 33.02 -49.75
N ASN A 1159 -29.38 33.44 -49.48
CA ASN A 1159 -30.57 32.91 -50.17
C ASN A 1159 -30.78 33.50 -51.59
N THR A 1160 -29.98 34.49 -52.02
CA THR A 1160 -30.16 35.18 -53.33
C THR A 1160 -28.98 35.03 -54.30
N HIS A 1161 -27.84 34.44 -53.89
CA HIS A 1161 -26.63 34.35 -54.71
C HIS A 1161 -26.19 32.89 -54.91
N GLU A 1162 -25.86 32.51 -56.15
CA GLU A 1162 -25.49 31.12 -56.48
C GLU A 1162 -24.13 30.71 -55.88
N ASN A 1163 -24.08 29.46 -55.41
CA ASN A 1163 -22.96 28.88 -54.67
C ASN A 1163 -22.56 29.71 -53.43
N VAL A 1164 -23.55 30.34 -52.78
CA VAL A 1164 -23.43 30.90 -51.43
C VAL A 1164 -24.37 30.12 -50.50
N TYR A 1165 -23.90 29.79 -49.31
CA TYR A 1165 -24.60 28.99 -48.30
C TYR A 1165 -24.54 29.70 -46.94
N ILE A 1166 -25.56 29.51 -46.10
CA ILE A 1166 -25.61 30.07 -44.74
C ILE A 1166 -25.29 29.00 -43.70
N ASN A 1167 -24.40 29.30 -42.76
CA ASN A 1167 -24.16 28.54 -41.54
C ASN A 1167 -24.97 29.22 -40.42
N LYS A 1168 -26.11 28.61 -40.07
CA LYS A 1168 -27.24 29.26 -39.37
C LYS A 1168 -27.11 29.29 -37.84
N ILE A 1169 -26.03 29.91 -37.38
CA ILE A 1169 -25.52 29.84 -35.99
C ILE A 1169 -25.88 31.05 -35.12
N GLY A 1170 -26.52 32.09 -35.67
CA GLY A 1170 -26.81 33.35 -34.98
C GLY A 1170 -27.79 33.21 -33.80
N HIS A 1171 -28.46 32.07 -33.70
CA HIS A 1171 -29.31 31.69 -32.58
C HIS A 1171 -28.53 31.25 -31.32
N LEU A 1172 -27.23 30.91 -31.47
CA LEU A 1172 -26.35 30.54 -30.36
C LEU A 1172 -25.91 31.81 -29.62
N ASP A 1173 -26.30 31.92 -28.35
CA ASP A 1173 -26.12 33.13 -27.56
C ASP A 1173 -24.70 33.28 -26.98
N ILE A 1174 -24.10 34.46 -27.13
CA ILE A 1174 -22.82 34.83 -26.52
C ILE A 1174 -23.04 35.59 -25.19
N ASN A 1175 -24.15 36.32 -25.05
CA ASN A 1175 -24.57 36.94 -23.78
C ASN A 1175 -26.02 36.58 -23.45
N LYS A 1176 -26.41 36.65 -22.18
CA LYS A 1176 -27.80 36.53 -21.71
C LYS A 1176 -28.09 37.55 -20.63
N LEU A 1177 -29.36 37.95 -20.50
CA LEU A 1177 -29.82 38.80 -19.40
C LEU A 1177 -30.08 37.96 -18.15
N VAL A 1178 -29.32 38.20 -17.08
CA VAL A 1178 -29.49 37.57 -15.77
C VAL A 1178 -29.86 38.66 -14.76
N ASN A 1179 -31.06 38.54 -14.17
CA ASN A 1179 -31.63 39.55 -13.28
C ASN A 1179 -31.63 40.99 -13.90
N GLY A 1180 -31.81 41.07 -15.22
CA GLY A 1180 -31.79 42.32 -15.98
C GLY A 1180 -30.40 42.85 -16.37
N ASN A 1181 -29.31 42.21 -15.93
CA ASN A 1181 -27.94 42.60 -16.29
C ASN A 1181 -27.41 41.73 -17.44
N ASN A 1182 -26.62 42.31 -18.35
CA ASN A 1182 -25.93 41.56 -19.38
C ASN A 1182 -24.79 40.71 -18.79
N VAL A 1183 -24.81 39.41 -19.04
CA VAL A 1183 -23.79 38.44 -18.59
C VAL A 1183 -23.31 37.61 -19.78
N ALA A 1184 -21.99 37.48 -19.93
CA ALA A 1184 -21.39 36.61 -20.95
C ALA A 1184 -21.67 35.12 -20.64
N VAL A 1185 -22.05 34.37 -21.67
CA VAL A 1185 -22.18 32.90 -21.66
C VAL A 1185 -21.34 32.24 -22.78
N GLY A 1186 -20.70 33.05 -23.61
CA GLY A 1186 -19.56 32.64 -24.44
C GLY A 1186 -18.26 32.55 -23.64
N THR A 1187 -17.11 32.57 -24.33
CA THR A 1187 -15.79 32.79 -23.69
C THR A 1187 -15.67 34.20 -23.12
N ASP A 1188 -16.30 35.17 -23.77
CA ASP A 1188 -16.47 36.56 -23.33
C ASP A 1188 -17.76 37.12 -23.98
N SER A 1189 -17.97 38.44 -23.95
CA SER A 1189 -19.14 39.08 -24.56
C SER A 1189 -19.15 39.12 -26.11
N TRP A 1190 -18.12 38.62 -26.79
CA TRP A 1190 -17.94 38.69 -28.25
C TRP A 1190 -17.67 37.35 -28.92
N HIS A 1191 -17.21 36.34 -28.18
CA HIS A 1191 -16.80 35.03 -28.71
C HIS A 1191 -17.57 33.88 -28.05
N TRP A 1192 -18.05 32.94 -28.85
CA TRP A 1192 -18.75 31.74 -28.36
C TRP A 1192 -17.89 30.89 -27.42
N ASN A 1193 -18.54 30.14 -26.53
CA ASN A 1193 -17.87 29.15 -25.69
C ASN A 1193 -17.45 27.91 -26.50
N GLN A 1194 -16.62 27.07 -25.90
CA GLN A 1194 -16.12 25.84 -26.53
C GLN A 1194 -17.21 24.84 -26.94
N GLY A 1195 -18.38 24.88 -26.30
CA GLY A 1195 -19.51 24.02 -26.60
C GLY A 1195 -20.12 24.38 -27.96
N ASP A 1196 -20.44 25.65 -28.12
CA ASP A 1196 -21.05 26.22 -29.33
C ASP A 1196 -20.08 26.23 -30.52
N MET A 1197 -18.79 26.53 -30.32
CA MET A 1197 -17.79 26.52 -31.40
C MET A 1197 -17.61 25.13 -32.04
N VAL A 1198 -17.81 24.05 -31.28
CA VAL A 1198 -17.85 22.70 -31.85
C VAL A 1198 -19.10 22.50 -32.72
N THR A 1199 -20.29 22.92 -32.27
CA THR A 1199 -21.52 22.88 -33.07
C THR A 1199 -21.35 23.66 -34.38
N ILE A 1200 -20.79 24.87 -34.30
CA ILE A 1200 -20.50 25.73 -35.46
C ILE A 1200 -19.64 24.99 -36.51
N GLY A 1201 -18.51 24.41 -36.10
CA GLY A 1201 -17.63 23.71 -37.03
C GLY A 1201 -18.19 22.39 -37.57
N GLN A 1202 -18.99 21.66 -36.76
CA GLN A 1202 -19.70 20.48 -37.25
C GLN A 1202 -20.75 20.83 -38.31
N ASP A 1203 -21.46 21.96 -38.14
CA ASP A 1203 -22.44 22.44 -39.12
C ASP A 1203 -21.77 22.93 -40.42
N VAL A 1204 -20.62 23.62 -40.34
CA VAL A 1204 -19.81 23.96 -41.53
C VAL A 1204 -19.36 22.68 -42.25
N GLY A 1205 -18.86 21.68 -41.51
CA GLY A 1205 -18.51 20.37 -42.07
C GLY A 1205 -19.70 19.70 -42.78
N ARG A 1206 -20.90 19.73 -42.19
CA ARG A 1206 -22.11 19.15 -42.80
C ARG A 1206 -22.55 19.89 -44.06
N ILE A 1207 -22.44 21.22 -44.09
CA ILE A 1207 -22.70 22.02 -45.31
C ILE A 1207 -21.73 21.64 -46.43
N ILE A 1208 -20.45 21.41 -46.11
CA ILE A 1208 -19.45 20.92 -47.08
C ILE A 1208 -19.88 19.54 -47.63
N LEU A 1209 -20.19 18.57 -46.77
CA LEU A 1209 -20.59 17.23 -47.21
C LEU A 1209 -21.87 17.26 -48.06
N GLU A 1210 -22.94 17.88 -47.57
CA GLU A 1210 -24.26 17.83 -48.20
C GLU A 1210 -24.40 18.72 -49.45
N LYS A 1211 -23.81 19.92 -49.45
CA LYS A 1211 -24.09 20.94 -50.49
C LYS A 1211 -22.96 21.06 -51.51
N ILE A 1212 -21.72 21.02 -51.04
CA ILE A 1212 -20.53 21.19 -51.88
C ILE A 1212 -20.14 19.84 -52.51
N LEU A 1213 -19.88 18.82 -51.69
CA LEU A 1213 -19.46 17.49 -52.13
C LEU A 1213 -20.65 16.60 -52.55
N LYS A 1214 -21.86 16.93 -52.08
CA LYS A 1214 -23.13 16.24 -52.40
C LYS A 1214 -23.12 14.75 -52.00
N VAL A 1215 -22.41 14.44 -50.92
CA VAL A 1215 -22.43 13.14 -50.24
C VAL A 1215 -23.39 13.18 -49.05
N LYS A 1216 -23.83 12.00 -48.59
CA LYS A 1216 -24.54 11.92 -47.31
C LYS A 1216 -23.51 12.06 -46.19
N ALA A 1217 -23.81 12.94 -45.24
CA ALA A 1217 -23.10 13.07 -43.97
C ALA A 1217 -23.44 11.92 -43.01
#